data_AF-A0A7S0REH5-F1
#
_entry.id   AF-A0A7S0REH5-F1
#
_cell.length_a   1.000
_cell.length_b   1.000
_cell.length_c   1.000
_cell.angle_alpha   90.00
_cell.angle_beta   90.00
_cell.angle_gamma   90.00
#
_symmetry.space_group_name_H-M   'P 1'
#
loop_
_entity.id
_entity.type
_entity.pdbx_description
1 polymer ?
#
loop_
_entity_poly.entity_id
_entity_poly.type
_entity_poly.pdbx_seq_one_letter_code
_entity_poly.pdbx_strand_id
1 'polypeptide(L)'
;VVALGFTEWQQGWLQAELDAMKHEDKAFHLEGTDGRVKGALQGLLPAAAAAAAQPQPGAAAAPAAAATATVAAAEQTYQEWLAKLDSPSSAAKAGHKFILQQQQPASQPGDCGPKILNHRPQTATSTLPVALVYPRMGELADQLRTDSTHQPPSRRDIQFGLSLCHDMSAAFDTEEKRTEAVQALLRAYLGDAFQIVVAKRGEQCADLTITHSSLPDSFPLALCEVKNEPGQAGDSWLQSSLYYAGLVREQQRKHQGQAFAWPVLLLEVVGPLLRISALVFTTRVVCEPLTPLLNLLDLHLHQPDQVMAVVRAMAAFRCTLHSMAQDAAHGGLPPVRCITSMAPRHASLPLPCHLAQHVAGSEAVRVKELVPGSSRLLFLVEEGPEVEGHTRYLVKYTRSYGASVHRAWAAAGLAPQLLRLELLPGGWLAVTLQYLALEDGWVGLNAMLECRLRGGSTQQARVGEGRQPQQRTAQPPSVPAAGSSQRPGPAAAMSVAEVRAQCRALTQDEWADLFAHIEGQVRHAHAVRVPVDNGGAGANAGAPVHSAQAQAPHAAASSAATAAAAAAATAAPSSPGGCGVHGDMRPPNILLQLEPGGTLAATTPKVMVIDFDWAGVEGTARYPPFISNRVRWPAGVQPGELLDHTHDVALLRAELEPTSGHTYSWAADSSEPTLEEALVEQLGLGR
;
A
#
# COMPACT_ATOMS: atom_id res chain seq x y z
N VAL A 1 -6.34 4.37 -39.44
CA VAL A 1 -6.84 3.08 -39.98
C VAL A 1 -5.76 2.01 -39.95
N VAL A 2 -4.56 2.18 -40.55
CA VAL A 2 -3.46 1.22 -40.38
C VAL A 2 -2.93 1.14 -38.93
N ALA A 3 -2.95 2.24 -38.18
CA ALA A 3 -2.57 2.24 -36.75
C ALA A 3 -3.57 1.56 -35.79
N LEU A 4 -4.74 1.10 -36.28
CA LEU A 4 -5.83 0.57 -35.43
C LEU A 4 -6.22 -0.89 -35.78
N GLY A 5 -5.44 -1.59 -36.60
CA GLY A 5 -5.58 -3.05 -36.79
C GLY A 5 -6.88 -3.54 -37.44
N PHE A 6 -7.59 -2.71 -38.21
CA PHE A 6 -8.82 -3.11 -38.90
C PHE A 6 -8.57 -4.14 -40.02
N THR A 7 -9.43 -5.16 -40.11
CA THR A 7 -9.38 -6.19 -41.18
C THR A 7 -9.76 -5.61 -42.55
N GLU A 8 -9.29 -6.20 -43.66
CA GLU A 8 -9.53 -5.70 -45.03
C GLU A 8 -11.03 -5.49 -45.36
N TRP A 9 -11.91 -6.35 -44.84
CA TRP A 9 -13.36 -6.20 -45.03
C TRP A 9 -13.93 -4.97 -44.31
N GLN A 10 -13.47 -4.69 -43.09
CA GLN A 10 -13.89 -3.53 -42.30
C GLN A 10 -13.38 -2.22 -42.89
N GLN A 11 -12.19 -2.25 -43.50
CA GLN A 11 -11.66 -1.10 -44.24
C GLN A 11 -12.50 -0.82 -45.49
N GLY A 12 -12.93 -1.86 -46.22
CA GLY A 12 -13.83 -1.73 -47.37
C GLY A 12 -15.20 -1.16 -47.00
N TRP A 13 -15.80 -1.61 -45.90
CA TRP A 13 -17.09 -1.11 -45.42
C TRP A 13 -17.02 0.36 -44.98
N LEU A 14 -15.98 0.73 -44.23
CA LEU A 14 -15.82 2.10 -43.74
C LEU A 14 -15.51 3.09 -44.88
N GLN A 15 -14.75 2.66 -45.87
CA GLN A 15 -14.45 3.46 -47.06
C GLN A 15 -15.71 3.67 -47.92
N ALA A 16 -16.55 2.64 -48.06
CA ALA A 16 -17.83 2.76 -48.77
C ALA A 16 -18.80 3.75 -48.07
N GLU A 17 -18.84 3.77 -46.74
CA GLU A 17 -19.68 4.73 -46.02
C GLU A 17 -19.12 6.16 -46.07
N LEU A 18 -17.81 6.32 -45.97
CA LEU A 18 -17.17 7.63 -46.14
C LEU A 18 -17.37 8.19 -47.55
N ASP A 19 -17.40 7.35 -48.56
CA ASP A 19 -17.63 7.77 -49.95
C ASP A 19 -19.13 8.01 -50.25
N ALA A 20 -20.03 7.33 -49.54
CA ALA A 20 -21.47 7.65 -49.55
C ALA A 20 -21.78 8.99 -48.85
N MET A 21 -21.10 9.29 -47.75
CA MET A 21 -21.30 10.52 -46.99
C MET A 21 -20.70 11.77 -47.64
N LYS A 22 -19.68 11.63 -48.50
CA LYS A 22 -19.09 12.75 -49.25
C LYS A 22 -19.97 13.27 -50.38
N HIS A 23 -21.02 12.55 -50.77
CA HIS A 23 -21.84 12.91 -51.92
C HIS A 23 -23.02 13.84 -51.61
N GLU A 24 -23.37 14.07 -50.34
CA GLU A 24 -24.54 14.91 -50.00
C GLU A 24 -24.22 15.94 -48.91
N ASP A 25 -23.72 17.08 -49.37
CA ASP A 25 -23.64 18.34 -48.64
C ASP A 25 -25.06 18.95 -48.55
N LYS A 26 -25.70 18.94 -47.35
CA LYS A 26 -26.46 20.07 -46.79
C LYS A 26 -27.26 19.73 -45.53
N ALA A 27 -27.12 20.63 -44.55
CA ALA A 27 -27.94 20.76 -43.35
C ALA A 27 -29.41 21.09 -43.65
N PHE A 28 -30.37 20.57 -42.85
CA PHE A 28 -31.18 21.35 -41.89
C PHE A 28 -32.29 20.54 -41.18
N HIS A 29 -32.73 21.13 -40.05
CA HIS A 29 -33.80 20.76 -39.11
C HIS A 29 -35.13 20.22 -39.66
N LEU A 30 -35.79 19.36 -38.87
CA LEU A 30 -37.15 18.85 -39.07
C LEU A 30 -38.11 19.38 -37.99
N GLU A 31 -39.01 20.28 -38.41
CA GLU A 31 -40.36 20.47 -37.84
C GLU A 31 -41.38 19.98 -38.87
N GLY A 32 -42.50 19.41 -38.43
CA GLY A 32 -43.70 19.22 -39.26
C GLY A 32 -43.83 17.82 -39.89
N THR A 33 -44.58 16.98 -39.21
CA THR A 33 -44.98 15.61 -39.59
C THR A 33 -45.87 15.54 -40.82
N ASP A 34 -45.78 14.44 -41.59
CA ASP A 34 -47.02 13.77 -42.01
C ASP A 34 -46.95 12.23 -42.13
N GLY A 35 -47.86 11.61 -41.37
CA GLY A 35 -48.69 10.49 -41.78
C GLY A 35 -48.14 9.05 -41.81
N ARG A 36 -47.03 8.76 -42.49
CA ARG A 36 -46.74 7.37 -42.92
C ARG A 36 -45.47 6.73 -42.37
N VAL A 37 -44.54 7.52 -41.83
CA VAL A 37 -43.32 6.99 -41.20
C VAL A 37 -43.54 6.70 -39.71
N LYS A 38 -44.54 7.32 -39.07
CA LYS A 38 -44.85 7.14 -37.64
C LYS A 38 -45.50 5.78 -37.33
N GLY A 39 -46.25 5.20 -38.27
CA GLY A 39 -46.89 3.89 -38.11
C GLY A 39 -45.94 2.70 -38.20
N ALA A 40 -44.88 2.79 -39.01
CA ALA A 40 -43.87 1.74 -39.11
C ALA A 40 -42.86 1.76 -37.94
N LEU A 41 -42.64 2.94 -37.34
CA LEU A 41 -41.74 3.10 -36.18
C LEU A 41 -42.42 2.91 -34.82
N GLN A 42 -43.75 2.95 -34.72
CA GLN A 42 -44.49 2.61 -33.49
C GLN A 42 -44.86 1.12 -33.35
N GLY A 43 -44.55 0.28 -34.35
CA GLY A 43 -44.70 -1.18 -34.27
C GLY A 43 -43.44 -1.95 -33.84
N LEU A 44 -42.27 -1.28 -33.78
CA LEU A 44 -40.98 -1.91 -33.45
C LEU A 44 -40.44 -1.53 -32.05
N LEU A 45 -41.25 -0.85 -31.24
CA LEU A 45 -41.05 -0.57 -29.83
C LEU A 45 -42.24 -1.15 -29.05
N PRO A 46 -42.40 -2.49 -29.04
CA PRO A 46 -41.87 -3.28 -27.93
C PRO A 46 -41.50 -4.72 -28.34
N ALA A 47 -40.27 -4.94 -28.83
CA ALA A 47 -39.69 -6.29 -28.93
C ALA A 47 -38.16 -6.33 -28.85
N ALA A 48 -37.49 -5.18 -28.66
CA ALA A 48 -36.05 -5.08 -28.40
C ALA A 48 -35.73 -4.69 -26.95
N ALA A 49 -36.69 -4.89 -26.04
CA ALA A 49 -36.51 -4.78 -24.59
C ALA A 49 -36.55 -6.17 -23.89
N ALA A 50 -36.51 -7.26 -24.65
CA ALA A 50 -36.59 -8.64 -24.11
C ALA A 50 -35.53 -9.62 -24.65
N ALA A 51 -34.51 -9.13 -25.38
CA ALA A 51 -33.42 -9.99 -25.88
C ALA A 51 -32.01 -9.48 -25.50
N ALA A 52 -31.92 -8.53 -24.57
CA ALA A 52 -30.79 -8.47 -23.64
C ALA A 52 -31.09 -9.44 -22.49
N ALA A 53 -31.24 -10.72 -22.83
CA ALA A 53 -31.18 -11.76 -21.82
C ALA A 53 -29.75 -11.71 -21.29
N GLN A 54 -29.65 -11.20 -20.07
CA GLN A 54 -28.51 -11.28 -19.18
C GLN A 54 -27.69 -12.55 -19.51
N PRO A 55 -26.34 -12.49 -19.60
CA PRO A 55 -25.60 -13.67 -19.18
C PRO A 55 -26.14 -13.93 -17.77
N GLN A 56 -26.79 -15.08 -17.56
CA GLN A 56 -27.26 -15.42 -16.24
C GLN A 56 -26.10 -15.16 -15.28
N PRO A 57 -26.29 -14.35 -14.23
CA PRO A 57 -25.22 -14.09 -13.29
C PRO A 57 -25.00 -15.39 -12.55
N GLY A 58 -24.06 -16.20 -13.05
CA GLY A 58 -23.37 -17.19 -12.25
C GLY A 58 -22.54 -16.43 -11.21
N ALA A 59 -23.21 -15.99 -10.16
CA ALA A 59 -22.80 -15.71 -8.78
C ALA A 59 -21.35 -15.27 -8.42
N ALA A 60 -20.52 -14.76 -9.32
CA ALA A 60 -19.09 -14.52 -9.04
C ALA A 60 -18.61 -13.05 -9.20
N ALA A 61 -19.32 -12.18 -9.94
CA ALA A 61 -18.83 -10.81 -10.24
C ALA A 61 -19.35 -9.68 -9.30
N ALA A 62 -20.25 -9.99 -8.37
CA ALA A 62 -20.95 -8.97 -7.56
C ALA A 62 -20.13 -8.25 -6.46
N PRO A 63 -19.20 -8.90 -5.72
CA PRO A 63 -18.59 -8.28 -4.54
C PRO A 63 -17.48 -7.26 -4.88
N ALA A 64 -16.60 -7.55 -5.85
CA ALA A 64 -15.51 -6.66 -6.24
C ALA A 64 -16.01 -5.35 -6.88
N ALA A 65 -17.10 -5.42 -7.67
CA ALA A 65 -17.77 -4.25 -8.22
C ALA A 65 -18.40 -3.38 -7.12
N ALA A 66 -18.96 -4.00 -6.07
CA ALA A 66 -19.54 -3.29 -4.93
C ALA A 66 -18.47 -2.59 -4.06
N ALA A 67 -17.32 -3.24 -3.81
CA ALA A 67 -16.20 -2.61 -3.09
C ALA A 67 -15.61 -1.42 -3.87
N THR A 68 -15.42 -1.59 -5.18
CA THR A 68 -14.93 -0.52 -6.07
C THR A 68 -15.91 0.66 -6.15
N ALA A 69 -17.21 0.38 -6.23
CA ALA A 69 -18.26 1.40 -6.18
C ALA A 69 -18.28 2.16 -4.84
N THR A 70 -17.97 1.47 -3.74
CA THR A 70 -17.91 2.07 -2.39
C THR A 70 -16.71 3.02 -2.26
N VAL A 71 -15.54 2.65 -2.80
CA VAL A 71 -14.34 3.52 -2.81
C VAL A 71 -14.57 4.75 -3.69
N ALA A 72 -15.16 4.58 -4.88
CA ALA A 72 -15.49 5.70 -5.76
C ALA A 72 -16.51 6.66 -5.12
N ALA A 73 -17.51 6.14 -4.40
CA ALA A 73 -18.48 6.95 -3.66
C ALA A 73 -17.83 7.73 -2.50
N ALA A 74 -16.88 7.10 -1.78
CA ALA A 74 -16.12 7.77 -0.73
C ALA A 74 -15.24 8.90 -1.30
N GLU A 75 -14.57 8.67 -2.43
CA GLU A 75 -13.79 9.71 -3.10
C GLU A 75 -14.69 10.87 -3.54
N GLN A 76 -15.84 10.59 -4.16
CA GLN A 76 -16.79 11.63 -4.53
C GLN A 76 -17.27 12.45 -3.33
N THR A 77 -17.62 11.79 -2.22
CA THR A 77 -18.04 12.47 -0.97
C THR A 77 -16.94 13.36 -0.41
N TYR A 78 -15.68 12.96 -0.56
CA TYR A 78 -14.53 13.78 -0.17
C TYR A 78 -14.34 14.99 -1.09
N GLN A 79 -14.48 14.81 -2.41
CA GLN A 79 -14.42 15.91 -3.38
C GLN A 79 -15.53 16.94 -3.15
N GLU A 80 -16.75 16.50 -2.83
CA GLU A 80 -17.86 17.40 -2.46
C GLU A 80 -17.58 18.18 -1.18
N TRP A 81 -16.87 17.58 -0.22
CA TRP A 81 -16.41 18.27 0.99
C TRP A 81 -15.33 19.30 0.66
N LEU A 82 -14.32 18.94 -0.15
CA LEU A 82 -13.27 19.87 -0.62
C LEU A 82 -13.89 21.09 -1.33
N ALA A 83 -14.93 20.88 -2.15
CA ALA A 83 -15.63 21.95 -2.82
C ALA A 83 -16.29 22.96 -1.86
N LYS A 84 -16.62 22.54 -0.64
CA LYS A 84 -17.31 23.32 0.40
C LYS A 84 -16.39 23.80 1.53
N LEU A 85 -15.06 23.71 1.36
CA LEU A 85 -14.08 24.15 2.36
C LEU A 85 -14.37 25.58 2.85
N ASP A 86 -14.59 25.70 4.17
CA ASP A 86 -14.62 26.98 4.88
C ASP A 86 -13.24 27.66 4.85
N SER A 87 -13.19 28.95 5.17
CA SER A 87 -11.91 29.65 5.32
C SER A 87 -11.02 28.93 6.35
N PRO A 88 -9.76 28.57 6.02
CA PRO A 88 -8.90 27.77 6.89
C PRO A 88 -8.73 28.33 8.30
N SER A 89 -8.52 29.63 8.44
CA SER A 89 -8.36 30.31 9.73
C SER A 89 -9.61 30.28 10.62
N SER A 90 -10.81 30.27 10.04
CA SER A 90 -12.06 30.14 10.81
C SER A 90 -12.27 28.70 11.28
N ALA A 91 -12.01 27.72 10.40
CA ALA A 91 -12.13 26.31 10.73
C ALA A 91 -11.12 25.90 11.81
N ALA A 92 -9.90 26.45 11.79
CA ALA A 92 -8.86 26.20 12.77
C ALA A 92 -9.24 26.63 14.20
N LYS A 93 -10.09 27.65 14.37
CA LYS A 93 -10.61 28.06 15.69
C LYS A 93 -11.58 27.04 16.29
N ALA A 94 -12.14 26.16 15.47
CA ALA A 94 -13.04 25.10 15.87
C ALA A 94 -12.35 23.72 15.83
N GLY A 95 -11.02 23.64 15.96
CA GLY A 95 -10.28 22.40 15.72
C GLY A 95 -10.69 21.22 16.60
N HIS A 96 -11.06 21.44 17.87
CA HIS A 96 -11.63 20.37 18.70
C HIS A 96 -12.96 19.83 18.12
N LYS A 97 -13.85 20.73 17.68
CA LYS A 97 -15.12 20.36 17.03
C LYS A 97 -14.86 19.67 15.70
N PHE A 98 -13.87 20.11 14.93
CA PHE A 98 -13.45 19.45 13.69
C PHE A 98 -13.04 18.00 13.95
N ILE A 99 -12.25 17.72 14.98
CA ILE A 99 -11.87 16.35 15.33
C ILE A 99 -13.11 15.51 15.69
N LEU A 100 -14.01 16.05 16.51
CA LEU A 100 -15.22 15.32 16.92
C LEU A 100 -16.20 15.06 15.78
N GLN A 101 -16.21 15.89 14.73
CA GLN A 101 -17.24 15.84 13.69
C GLN A 101 -16.74 15.36 12.33
N GLN A 102 -15.48 15.65 11.99
CA GLN A 102 -14.92 15.46 10.65
C GLN A 102 -13.75 14.47 10.62
N GLN A 103 -13.25 14.02 11.78
CA GLN A 103 -12.21 12.99 11.87
C GLN A 103 -12.74 11.63 12.37
N GLN A 104 -14.07 11.44 12.32
CA GLN A 104 -14.69 10.19 12.72
C GLN A 104 -14.46 9.10 11.66
N PRO A 105 -14.38 7.81 12.07
CA PRO A 105 -14.37 6.69 11.12
C PRO A 105 -15.59 6.74 10.20
N ALA A 106 -15.45 6.14 9.01
CA ALA A 106 -16.58 6.01 8.08
C ALA A 106 -17.74 5.28 8.79
N SER A 107 -18.90 5.93 8.80
CA SER A 107 -20.08 5.44 9.52
C SER A 107 -20.94 4.48 8.69
N GLN A 108 -20.91 4.64 7.36
CA GLN A 108 -21.64 3.82 6.39
C GLN A 108 -20.81 3.62 5.10
N PRO A 109 -21.12 2.60 4.29
CA PRO A 109 -20.50 2.44 2.97
C PRO A 109 -20.70 3.69 2.10
N GLY A 110 -19.60 4.20 1.53
CA GLY A 110 -19.58 5.43 0.71
C GLY A 110 -19.32 6.72 1.51
N ASP A 111 -19.30 6.66 2.84
CA ASP A 111 -18.77 7.74 3.68
C ASP A 111 -17.25 7.81 3.50
N CYS A 112 -16.73 9.01 3.29
CA CYS A 112 -15.30 9.21 3.18
C CYS A 112 -14.59 9.28 4.54
N GLY A 113 -15.26 9.09 5.68
CA GLY A 113 -14.60 9.04 6.98
C GLY A 113 -13.75 10.29 7.29
N PRO A 114 -12.55 10.14 7.88
CA PRO A 114 -11.72 11.28 8.28
C PRO A 114 -11.31 12.16 7.10
N LYS A 115 -11.54 13.48 7.19
CA LYS A 115 -11.24 14.42 6.09
C LYS A 115 -9.74 14.71 5.96
N ILE A 116 -8.98 14.61 7.04
CA ILE A 116 -7.52 14.79 7.02
C ILE A 116 -6.89 13.57 7.68
N LEU A 117 -5.87 12.99 7.07
CA LEU A 117 -5.13 11.86 7.61
C LEU A 117 -3.93 12.38 8.39
N ASN A 118 -4.11 12.61 9.69
CA ASN A 118 -3.11 13.20 10.60
C ASN A 118 -2.79 12.31 11.82
N HIS A 119 -3.17 11.04 11.76
CA HIS A 119 -3.06 10.06 12.84
C HIS A 119 -3.90 10.38 14.10
N ARG A 120 -4.85 11.31 14.00
CA ARG A 120 -5.73 11.71 15.12
C ARG A 120 -7.20 11.83 14.70
N PRO A 121 -8.09 10.92 15.17
CA PRO A 121 -7.81 9.72 15.98
C PRO A 121 -7.04 8.66 15.18
N GLN A 122 -6.69 7.52 15.79
CA GLN A 122 -5.90 6.47 15.13
C GLN A 122 -6.47 6.03 13.77
N THR A 123 -7.80 6.09 13.60
CA THR A 123 -8.51 5.79 12.35
C THR A 123 -8.31 6.83 11.24
N ALA A 124 -7.76 8.01 11.55
CA ALA A 124 -7.34 9.05 10.61
C ALA A 124 -5.87 8.88 10.20
N THR A 125 -5.43 7.64 10.00
CA THR A 125 -4.07 7.30 9.58
C THR A 125 -4.04 7.01 8.09
N SER A 126 -3.02 7.50 7.39
CA SER A 126 -2.74 7.09 6.01
C SER A 126 -2.23 5.66 5.98
N THR A 127 -2.75 4.86 5.04
CA THR A 127 -2.27 3.49 4.81
C THR A 127 -0.90 3.50 4.13
N LEU A 128 -0.64 4.51 3.30
CA LEU A 128 0.64 4.74 2.63
C LEU A 128 1.44 5.84 3.37
N PRO A 129 2.60 5.50 3.96
CA PRO A 129 3.49 6.48 4.61
C PRO A 129 4.02 7.52 3.64
N VAL A 130 4.20 8.77 4.08
CA VAL A 130 4.65 9.87 3.20
C VAL A 130 6.03 9.63 2.57
N ALA A 131 6.91 8.89 3.26
CA ALA A 131 8.22 8.48 2.75
C ALA A 131 8.12 7.57 1.52
N LEU A 132 7.05 6.77 1.41
CA LEU A 132 6.78 5.92 0.24
C LEU A 132 5.95 6.66 -0.82
N VAL A 133 5.25 7.74 -0.47
CA VAL A 133 4.58 8.63 -1.43
C VAL A 133 5.61 9.46 -2.20
N TYR A 134 6.61 10.00 -1.50
CA TYR A 134 7.64 10.84 -2.11
C TYR A 134 9.01 10.64 -1.43
N PRO A 135 10.05 10.18 -2.15
CA PRO A 135 11.32 9.74 -1.55
C PRO A 135 12.02 10.83 -0.72
N ARG A 136 11.89 12.11 -1.09
CA ARG A 136 12.52 13.22 -0.37
C ARG A 136 12.04 13.35 1.08
N MET A 137 10.85 12.83 1.40
CA MET A 137 10.37 12.77 2.80
C MET A 137 11.10 11.68 3.59
N GLY A 138 11.42 10.55 2.94
CA GLY A 138 12.29 9.53 3.54
C GLY A 138 13.72 10.03 3.73
N GLU A 139 14.28 10.75 2.74
CA GLU A 139 15.62 11.34 2.85
C GLU A 139 15.69 12.43 3.94
N LEU A 140 14.61 13.18 4.15
CA LEU A 140 14.48 14.10 5.28
C LEU A 140 14.54 13.33 6.60
N ALA A 141 13.73 12.26 6.73
CA ALA A 141 13.71 11.42 7.92
C ALA A 141 15.08 10.78 8.20
N ASP A 142 15.81 10.39 7.16
CA ASP A 142 17.17 9.87 7.27
C ASP A 142 18.11 10.94 7.85
N GLN A 143 18.09 12.17 7.32
CA GLN A 143 18.90 13.30 7.80
C GLN A 143 18.57 13.73 9.25
N LEU A 144 17.37 13.44 9.74
CA LEU A 144 16.99 13.71 11.13
C LEU A 144 17.62 12.73 12.12
N ARG A 145 18.08 11.57 11.66
CA ARG A 145 18.71 10.57 12.53
C ARG A 145 20.05 11.08 13.06
N THR A 146 20.36 10.70 14.28
CA THR A 146 21.58 11.11 15.00
C THR A 146 22.73 10.12 14.83
N ASP A 147 22.62 9.15 13.92
CA ASP A 147 23.67 8.19 13.64
C ASP A 147 24.78 8.83 12.78
N SER A 148 26.00 8.32 12.91
CA SER A 148 27.23 8.88 12.32
C SER A 148 27.31 8.79 10.80
N THR A 149 26.23 8.43 10.12
CA THR A 149 26.18 8.10 8.69
C THR A 149 25.83 9.31 7.82
N HIS A 150 25.25 10.36 8.41
CA HIS A 150 24.86 11.58 7.70
C HIS A 150 25.90 12.69 7.82
N GLN A 151 25.99 13.54 6.80
CA GLN A 151 26.87 14.70 6.82
C GLN A 151 26.47 15.61 7.99
N PRO A 152 27.44 16.05 8.82
CA PRO A 152 27.13 16.95 9.92
C PRO A 152 26.59 18.29 9.39
N PRO A 153 25.72 18.97 10.15
CA PRO A 153 25.22 20.29 9.78
C PRO A 153 26.37 21.26 9.48
N SER A 154 26.21 22.08 8.45
CA SER A 154 27.23 23.05 8.07
C SER A 154 27.32 24.19 9.08
N ARG A 155 28.39 25.00 9.02
CA ARG A 155 28.52 26.22 9.84
C ARG A 155 27.33 27.17 9.64
N ARG A 156 26.78 27.24 8.43
CA ARG A 156 25.59 28.06 8.12
C ARG A 156 24.37 27.54 8.86
N ASP A 157 24.17 26.23 8.88
CA ASP A 157 23.04 25.58 9.56
C ASP A 157 23.14 25.76 11.09
N ILE A 158 24.34 25.60 11.65
CA ILE A 158 24.61 25.84 13.08
C ILE A 158 24.32 27.29 13.45
N GLN A 159 24.85 28.24 12.69
CA GLN A 159 24.63 29.67 12.95
C GLN A 159 23.15 30.03 12.87
N PHE A 160 22.44 29.53 11.85
CA PHE A 160 21.00 29.74 11.72
C PHE A 160 20.22 29.14 12.88
N GLY A 161 20.49 27.88 13.26
CA GLY A 161 19.77 27.24 14.37
C GLY A 161 19.97 27.98 15.71
N LEU A 162 21.18 28.47 15.97
CA LEU A 162 21.46 29.31 17.15
C LEU A 162 20.68 30.64 17.11
N SER A 163 20.72 31.36 15.97
CA SER A 163 19.95 32.59 15.81
C SER A 163 18.44 32.35 15.92
N LEU A 164 17.95 31.24 15.36
CA LEU A 164 16.54 30.87 15.45
C LEU A 164 16.11 30.62 16.89
N CYS A 165 16.89 29.85 17.66
CA CYS A 165 16.63 29.65 19.09
C CYS A 165 16.72 30.97 19.88
N HIS A 166 17.72 31.80 19.61
CA HIS A 166 17.86 33.08 20.29
C HIS A 166 16.64 33.98 20.05
N ASP A 167 16.31 34.25 18.78
CA ASP A 167 15.28 35.21 18.40
C ASP A 167 13.87 34.71 18.71
N MET A 168 13.59 33.42 18.47
CA MET A 168 12.25 32.86 18.69
C MET A 168 11.96 32.52 20.15
N SER A 169 12.97 32.59 21.04
CA SER A 169 12.77 32.57 22.48
C SER A 169 12.23 33.89 23.04
N ALA A 170 12.32 35.00 22.28
CA ALA A 170 11.82 36.29 22.69
C ALA A 170 10.28 36.35 22.69
N ALA A 171 9.75 37.23 23.55
CA ALA A 171 8.34 37.60 23.51
C ALA A 171 8.08 38.62 22.40
N PHE A 172 6.95 38.47 21.70
CA PHE A 172 6.54 39.37 20.62
C PHE A 172 5.18 39.98 20.93
N ASP A 173 5.03 41.29 20.71
CA ASP A 173 3.75 41.99 20.96
C ASP A 173 2.64 41.50 20.04
N THR A 174 2.98 41.10 18.80
CA THR A 174 2.02 40.70 17.76
C THR A 174 2.55 39.54 16.93
N GLU A 175 1.62 38.73 16.42
CA GLU A 175 1.92 37.61 15.50
C GLU A 175 2.63 38.11 14.25
N GLU A 176 2.23 39.29 13.75
CA GLU A 176 2.85 39.95 12.60
C GLU A 176 4.35 40.21 12.81
N LYS A 177 4.75 40.76 13.97
CA LYS A 177 6.17 41.00 14.29
C LYS A 177 6.96 39.69 14.41
N ARG A 178 6.34 38.65 14.98
CA ARG A 178 6.97 37.32 15.07
C ARG A 178 7.17 36.73 13.68
N THR A 179 6.16 36.81 12.82
CA THR A 179 6.20 36.35 11.42
C THR A 179 7.26 37.08 10.61
N GLU A 180 7.40 38.41 10.77
CA GLU A 180 8.45 39.20 10.14
C GLU A 180 9.86 38.75 10.57
N ALA A 181 10.06 38.45 11.87
CA ALA A 181 11.32 37.95 12.39
C ALA A 181 11.66 36.54 11.84
N VAL A 182 10.69 35.61 11.84
CA VAL A 182 10.84 34.28 11.21
C VAL A 182 11.19 34.43 9.73
N GLN A 183 10.48 35.31 9.01
CA GLN A 183 10.72 35.55 7.60
C GLN A 183 12.14 36.07 7.34
N ALA A 184 12.61 37.05 8.12
CA ALA A 184 13.94 37.62 7.95
C ALA A 184 15.03 36.56 8.13
N LEU A 185 14.90 35.73 9.17
CA LEU A 185 15.81 34.60 9.42
C LEU A 185 15.80 33.58 8.27
N LEU A 186 14.61 33.17 7.81
CA LEU A 186 14.48 32.20 6.72
C LEU A 186 15.04 32.75 5.39
N ARG A 187 14.82 34.04 5.07
CA ARG A 187 15.39 34.67 3.86
C ARG A 187 16.92 34.63 3.87
N ALA A 188 17.53 35.02 4.99
CA ALA A 188 18.99 34.97 5.14
C ALA A 188 19.53 33.52 5.05
N TYR A 189 18.78 32.56 5.58
CA TYR A 189 19.18 31.15 5.63
C TYR A 189 19.02 30.39 4.32
N LEU A 190 17.93 30.61 3.58
CA LEU A 190 17.66 29.92 2.32
C LEU A 190 18.37 30.60 1.14
N GLY A 191 18.54 31.93 1.19
CA GLY A 191 19.14 32.73 0.12
C GLY A 191 18.18 33.05 -1.03
N ASP A 192 18.65 33.84 -1.99
CA ASP A 192 17.80 34.53 -2.99
C ASP A 192 17.09 33.62 -4.01
N ALA A 193 17.52 32.36 -4.12
CA ALA A 193 16.85 31.37 -4.96
C ALA A 193 15.45 30.99 -4.42
N PHE A 194 15.24 31.15 -3.11
CA PHE A 194 13.95 30.90 -2.46
C PHE A 194 13.20 32.21 -2.26
N GLN A 195 11.93 32.20 -2.66
CA GLN A 195 11.04 33.33 -2.44
C GLN A 195 10.14 33.01 -1.25
N ILE A 196 10.09 33.94 -0.29
CA ILE A 196 9.26 33.81 0.90
C ILE A 196 8.19 34.90 0.84
N VAL A 197 6.98 34.48 0.48
CA VAL A 197 5.79 35.32 0.31
C VAL A 197 5.03 35.37 1.63
N VAL A 198 4.67 36.57 2.07
CA VAL A 198 3.82 36.78 3.26
C VAL A 198 2.38 36.91 2.82
N ALA A 199 1.47 36.25 3.54
CA ALA A 199 0.04 36.43 3.34
C ALA A 199 -0.36 37.90 3.46
N LYS A 200 -1.04 38.46 2.45
CA LYS A 200 -1.63 39.78 2.62
C LYS A 200 -2.86 39.67 3.52
N ARG A 201 -3.14 40.73 4.27
CA ARG A 201 -4.31 40.79 5.16
C ARG A 201 -5.60 40.47 4.39
N GLY A 202 -6.27 39.39 4.77
CA GLY A 202 -7.52 38.92 4.17
C GLY A 202 -7.35 37.84 3.08
N GLU A 203 -6.13 37.49 2.70
CA GLU A 203 -5.87 36.34 1.83
C GLU A 203 -6.02 35.02 2.61
N GLN A 204 -6.57 34.00 1.95
CA GLN A 204 -6.70 32.66 2.52
C GLN A 204 -5.45 31.83 2.18
N CYS A 205 -4.30 32.21 2.73
CA CYS A 205 -3.02 31.50 2.59
C CYS A 205 -2.29 31.38 3.93
N ALA A 206 -1.29 30.50 4.00
CA ALA A 206 -0.42 30.36 5.17
C ALA A 206 0.39 31.64 5.39
N ASP A 207 0.76 31.92 6.65
CA ASP A 207 1.44 33.16 7.04
C ASP A 207 2.67 33.45 6.18
N LEU A 208 3.48 32.42 5.95
CA LEU A 208 4.52 32.43 4.92
C LEU A 208 4.36 31.25 3.97
N THR A 209 4.60 31.51 2.69
CA THR A 209 4.70 30.50 1.65
C THR A 209 6.10 30.55 1.04
N ILE A 210 6.78 29.41 1.00
CA ILE A 210 8.14 29.29 0.43
C ILE A 210 8.03 28.66 -0.96
N THR A 211 8.44 29.39 -1.98
CA THR A 211 8.57 28.93 -3.37
C THR A 211 10.05 29.01 -3.81
N HIS A 212 10.35 28.48 -4.98
CA HIS A 212 11.69 28.57 -5.59
C HIS A 212 11.60 29.33 -6.91
N SER A 213 12.60 30.15 -7.22
CA SER A 213 12.60 31.03 -8.40
C SER A 213 12.50 30.31 -9.74
N SER A 214 12.81 29.00 -9.78
CA SER A 214 12.63 28.17 -10.97
C SER A 214 11.22 27.59 -11.12
N LEU A 215 10.32 27.84 -10.17
CA LEU A 215 8.98 27.26 -10.13
C LEU A 215 7.92 28.38 -10.20
N PRO A 216 6.74 28.10 -10.78
CA PRO A 216 5.62 29.02 -10.68
C PRO A 216 5.15 29.16 -9.23
N ASP A 217 4.65 30.35 -8.85
CA ASP A 217 4.16 30.65 -7.50
C ASP A 217 3.08 29.68 -6.99
N SER A 218 2.37 29.02 -7.92
CA SER A 218 1.33 28.04 -7.59
C SER A 218 1.86 26.68 -7.12
N PHE A 219 3.18 26.51 -6.99
CA PHE A 219 3.86 25.29 -6.55
C PHE A 219 4.72 25.57 -5.31
N PRO A 220 4.10 25.76 -4.13
CA PRO A 220 4.83 26.00 -2.90
C PRO A 220 5.64 24.79 -2.48
N LEU A 221 6.88 24.98 -2.04
CA LEU A 221 7.71 23.91 -1.47
C LEU A 221 7.46 23.75 0.03
N ALA A 222 7.15 24.85 0.72
CA ALA A 222 6.71 24.81 2.10
C ALA A 222 5.65 25.86 2.44
N LEU A 223 4.81 25.52 3.42
CA LEU A 223 3.94 26.44 4.14
C LEU A 223 4.54 26.65 5.54
N CYS A 224 4.57 27.89 6.01
CA CYS A 224 4.96 28.21 7.37
C CYS A 224 3.78 28.87 8.09
N GLU A 225 3.45 28.32 9.25
CA GLU A 225 2.41 28.84 10.13
C GLU A 225 3.05 29.32 11.42
N VAL A 226 2.85 30.59 11.74
CA VAL A 226 3.50 31.26 12.86
C VAL A 226 2.45 31.73 13.85
N LYS A 227 2.57 31.31 15.10
CA LYS A 227 1.70 31.75 16.20
C LYS A 227 2.54 32.35 17.31
N ASN A 228 2.01 33.39 17.95
CA ASN A 228 2.67 34.01 19.09
C ASN A 228 2.93 33.04 20.23
N GLU A 229 1.92 32.25 20.60
CA GLU A 229 1.99 31.29 21.70
C GLU A 229 1.15 30.03 21.39
N PRO A 230 1.49 28.88 22.00
CA PRO A 230 0.68 27.67 21.92
C PRO A 230 -0.77 27.89 22.36
N GLY A 231 -1.71 27.42 21.53
CA GLY A 231 -3.14 27.50 21.82
C GLY A 231 -3.80 28.84 21.47
N GLN A 232 -3.06 29.83 20.96
CA GLN A 232 -3.64 31.06 20.44
C GLN A 232 -4.02 30.94 18.95
N ALA A 233 -5.08 31.66 18.57
CA ALA A 233 -5.52 31.84 17.18
C ALA A 233 -5.86 30.59 16.35
N GLY A 234 -6.08 29.43 16.99
CA GLY A 234 -6.55 28.19 16.35
C GLY A 234 -5.44 27.15 16.16
N ASP A 235 -5.81 25.94 15.73
CA ASP A 235 -4.88 24.83 15.54
C ASP A 235 -4.04 24.99 14.25
N SER A 236 -2.73 25.25 14.38
CA SER A 236 -1.79 25.47 13.25
C SER A 236 -1.83 24.34 12.22
N TRP A 237 -1.70 23.08 12.66
CA TRP A 237 -1.72 21.93 11.75
C TRP A 237 -3.01 21.84 10.92
N LEU A 238 -4.17 22.15 11.53
CA LEU A 238 -5.46 22.08 10.85
C LEU A 238 -5.55 23.22 9.84
N GLN A 239 -5.17 24.42 10.24
CA GLN A 239 -5.14 25.58 9.37
C GLN A 239 -4.29 25.31 8.11
N SER A 240 -3.05 24.83 8.29
CA SER A 240 -2.15 24.52 7.17
C SER A 240 -2.62 23.36 6.31
N SER A 241 -3.22 22.32 6.92
CA SER A 241 -3.79 21.20 6.16
C SER A 241 -4.95 21.65 5.27
N LEU A 242 -5.77 22.59 5.74
CA LEU A 242 -6.88 23.16 4.96
C LEU A 242 -6.37 24.12 3.87
N TYR A 243 -5.29 24.87 4.11
CA TYR A 243 -4.63 25.64 3.05
C TYR A 243 -4.12 24.73 1.93
N TYR A 244 -3.46 23.64 2.29
CA TYR A 244 -3.00 22.65 1.31
C TYR A 244 -4.16 21.97 0.58
N ALA A 245 -5.26 21.64 1.27
CA ALA A 245 -6.47 21.13 0.64
C ALA A 245 -7.04 22.11 -0.41
N GLY A 246 -7.03 23.42 -0.10
CA GLY A 246 -7.43 24.48 -1.03
C GLY A 246 -6.53 24.55 -2.26
N LEU A 247 -5.21 24.44 -2.08
CA LEU A 247 -4.22 24.36 -3.17
C LEU A 247 -4.50 23.16 -4.08
N VAL A 248 -4.67 21.97 -3.49
CA VAL A 248 -4.98 20.76 -4.25
C VAL A 248 -6.24 20.95 -5.09
N ARG A 249 -7.32 21.47 -4.48
CA ARG A 249 -8.58 21.75 -5.17
C ARG A 249 -8.40 22.69 -6.35
N GLU A 250 -7.65 23.78 -6.16
CA GLU A 250 -7.41 24.76 -7.24
C GLU A 250 -6.63 24.13 -8.40
N GLN A 251 -5.64 23.31 -8.08
CA GLN A 251 -4.78 22.66 -9.07
C GLN A 251 -5.51 21.55 -9.83
N GLN A 252 -6.33 20.74 -9.14
CA GLN A 252 -7.21 19.77 -9.78
C GLN A 252 -8.18 20.45 -10.76
N ARG A 253 -8.74 21.61 -10.39
CA ARG A 253 -9.61 22.40 -11.29
C ARG A 253 -8.85 22.90 -12.52
N LYS A 254 -7.63 23.42 -12.35
CA LYS A 254 -6.77 23.92 -13.45
C LYS A 254 -6.38 22.82 -14.42
N HIS A 255 -6.21 21.58 -13.94
CA HIS A 255 -5.75 20.44 -14.73
C HIS A 255 -6.86 19.41 -15.02
N GLN A 256 -8.12 19.86 -15.15
CA GLN A 256 -9.28 19.05 -15.55
C GLN A 256 -9.47 17.75 -14.73
N GLY A 257 -9.23 17.82 -13.42
CA GLY A 257 -9.41 16.67 -12.52
C GLY A 257 -8.26 15.68 -12.48
N GLN A 258 -7.12 15.95 -13.15
CA GLN A 258 -5.90 15.18 -12.92
C GLN A 258 -5.47 15.30 -11.45
N ALA A 259 -5.04 14.18 -10.85
CA ALA A 259 -4.55 14.19 -9.47
C ALA A 259 -3.33 15.10 -9.34
N PHE A 260 -3.52 16.20 -8.61
CA PHE A 260 -2.44 17.02 -8.09
C PHE A 260 -2.05 16.46 -6.72
N ALA A 261 -0.82 15.98 -6.61
CA ALA A 261 -0.27 15.47 -5.35
C ALA A 261 1.14 16.00 -5.13
N TRP A 262 1.26 17.32 -5.30
CA TRP A 262 2.50 18.02 -5.05
C TRP A 262 2.80 17.99 -3.55
N PRO A 263 3.93 17.37 -3.13
CA PRO A 263 4.30 17.32 -1.73
C PRO A 263 4.74 18.71 -1.24
N VAL A 264 4.38 19.05 0.00
CA VAL A 264 4.69 20.34 0.63
C VAL A 264 5.19 20.08 2.04
N LEU A 265 6.24 20.78 2.48
CA LEU A 265 6.64 20.78 3.88
C LEU A 265 5.81 21.81 4.67
N LEU A 266 5.45 21.47 5.89
CA LEU A 266 4.83 22.38 6.84
C LEU A 266 5.85 22.71 7.94
N LEU A 267 6.20 23.99 8.08
CA LEU A 267 7.01 24.51 9.17
C LEU A 267 6.13 25.28 10.16
N GLU A 268 5.86 24.69 11.32
CA GLU A 268 5.10 25.35 12.38
C GLU A 268 6.05 26.02 13.36
N VAL A 269 5.85 27.32 13.62
CA VAL A 269 6.57 28.07 14.66
C VAL A 269 5.53 28.66 15.62
N VAL A 270 5.33 28.02 16.77
CA VAL A 270 4.24 28.33 17.71
C VAL A 270 4.83 28.66 19.07
N GLY A 271 4.95 29.95 19.39
CA GLY A 271 5.80 30.40 20.50
C GLY A 271 7.19 29.79 20.36
N PRO A 272 7.83 29.35 21.45
CA PRO A 272 9.18 28.78 21.42
C PRO A 272 9.21 27.32 20.92
N LEU A 273 8.27 26.91 20.07
CA LEU A 273 8.18 25.54 19.54
C LEU A 273 8.25 25.52 18.03
N LEU A 274 8.96 24.53 17.48
CA LEU A 274 9.11 24.29 16.05
C LEU A 274 8.71 22.87 15.68
N ARG A 275 7.97 22.68 14.58
CA ARG A 275 7.72 21.35 14.01
C ARG A 275 7.81 21.37 12.50
N ILE A 276 8.36 20.30 11.94
CA ILE A 276 8.31 20.01 10.50
C ILE A 276 7.36 18.84 10.27
N SER A 277 6.39 19.03 9.38
CA SER A 277 5.46 17.98 8.92
C SER A 277 5.47 17.88 7.40
N ALA A 278 5.06 16.73 6.85
CA ALA A 278 4.80 16.55 5.43
C ALA A 278 3.30 16.69 5.14
N LEU A 279 2.97 17.46 4.10
CA LEU A 279 1.64 17.55 3.51
C LEU A 279 1.68 16.92 2.12
N VAL A 280 0.90 15.86 1.93
CA VAL A 280 0.76 15.18 0.62
C VAL A 280 -0.71 14.86 0.35
N PHE A 281 -1.07 14.80 -0.92
CA PHE A 281 -2.39 14.34 -1.33
C PHE A 281 -2.29 12.89 -1.83
N THR A 282 -3.06 12.01 -1.23
CA THR A 282 -3.18 10.61 -1.64
C THR A 282 -4.58 10.38 -2.19
N THR A 283 -5.47 9.75 -1.41
CA THR A 283 -6.94 9.87 -1.55
C THR A 283 -7.47 11.06 -0.75
N ARG A 284 -6.72 11.48 0.28
CA ARG A 284 -7.03 12.63 1.12
C ARG A 284 -5.76 13.41 1.41
N VAL A 285 -5.92 14.58 2.02
CA VAL A 285 -4.79 15.30 2.59
C VAL A 285 -4.22 14.49 3.74
N VAL A 286 -2.95 14.13 3.64
CA VAL A 286 -2.14 13.53 4.70
C VAL A 286 -1.30 14.63 5.32
N CYS A 287 -1.27 14.68 6.64
CA CYS A 287 -0.41 15.56 7.43
C CYS A 287 0.38 14.70 8.42
N GLU A 288 1.60 14.33 8.06
CA GLU A 288 2.46 13.44 8.86
C GLU A 288 3.57 14.26 9.53
N PRO A 289 3.65 14.31 10.87
CA PRO A 289 4.73 15.01 11.57
C PRO A 289 6.05 14.27 11.37
N LEU A 290 7.07 14.96 10.84
CA LEU A 290 8.41 14.42 10.61
C LEU A 290 9.35 14.68 11.79
N THR A 291 9.05 15.70 12.60
CA THR A 291 9.73 15.98 13.87
C THR A 291 8.73 16.05 15.02
N PRO A 292 9.16 15.81 16.28
CA PRO A 292 8.41 16.29 17.43
C PRO A 292 8.37 17.83 17.44
N LEU A 293 7.66 18.41 18.42
CA LEU A 293 7.78 19.84 18.73
C LEU A 293 9.16 20.07 19.37
N LEU A 294 10.07 20.63 18.58
CA LEU A 294 11.42 21.01 18.98
C LEU A 294 11.37 22.34 19.73
N ASN A 295 12.20 22.46 20.75
CA ASN A 295 12.25 23.64 21.58
C ASN A 295 13.19 24.70 20.99
N LEU A 296 12.70 25.93 20.79
CA LEU A 296 13.43 27.09 20.32
C LEU A 296 13.95 27.98 21.45
N LEU A 297 14.03 27.49 22.69
CA LEU A 297 14.71 28.19 23.76
C LEU A 297 16.23 28.16 23.54
N ASP A 298 16.90 29.25 23.92
CA ASP A 298 18.36 29.34 23.87
C ASP A 298 19.02 28.52 24.99
N LEU A 299 19.11 27.19 24.76
CA LEU A 299 19.60 26.22 25.75
C LEU A 299 21.02 25.72 25.45
N HIS A 300 21.80 26.41 24.61
CA HIS A 300 23.08 25.88 24.11
C HIS A 300 24.10 25.56 25.23
N LEU A 301 24.02 26.23 26.39
CA LEU A 301 24.89 25.97 27.55
C LEU A 301 24.39 24.82 28.46
N HIS A 302 23.10 24.51 28.45
CA HIS A 302 22.49 23.55 29.38
C HIS A 302 22.08 22.25 28.71
N GLN A 303 21.57 22.33 27.47
CA GLN A 303 21.03 21.22 26.70
C GLN A 303 21.43 21.36 25.22
N PRO A 304 22.73 21.28 24.89
CA PRO A 304 23.23 21.46 23.53
C PRO A 304 22.60 20.48 22.54
N ASP A 305 22.22 19.28 22.98
CA ASP A 305 21.57 18.28 22.12
C ASP A 305 20.19 18.73 21.61
N GLN A 306 19.43 19.50 22.40
CA GLN A 306 18.15 20.05 21.96
C GLN A 306 18.33 21.11 20.88
N VAL A 307 19.30 22.01 21.07
CA VAL A 307 19.65 23.02 20.07
C VAL A 307 20.18 22.34 18.80
N MET A 308 21.00 21.31 18.93
CA MET A 308 21.50 20.55 17.79
C MET A 308 20.40 19.76 17.08
N ALA A 309 19.31 19.38 17.76
CA ALA A 309 18.13 18.81 17.12
C ALA A 309 17.42 19.84 16.22
N VAL A 310 17.30 21.10 16.66
CA VAL A 310 16.80 22.21 15.82
C VAL A 310 17.71 22.43 14.61
N VAL A 311 19.03 22.48 14.83
CA VAL A 311 20.03 22.64 13.76
C VAL A 311 19.90 21.53 12.71
N ARG A 312 19.83 20.26 13.14
CA ARG A 312 19.65 19.11 12.23
C ARG A 312 18.33 19.19 11.48
N ALA A 313 17.25 19.50 12.18
CA ALA A 313 15.93 19.64 11.57
C ALA A 313 15.89 20.71 10.48
N MET A 314 16.50 21.87 10.73
CA MET A 314 16.54 22.97 9.77
C MET A 314 17.56 22.75 8.64
N ALA A 315 18.63 21.99 8.89
CA ALA A 315 19.53 21.51 7.84
C ALA A 315 18.79 20.55 6.89
N ALA A 316 18.09 19.54 7.45
CA ALA A 316 17.28 18.59 6.70
C ALA A 316 16.18 19.30 5.91
N PHE A 317 15.44 20.23 6.53
CA PHE A 317 14.44 21.07 5.87
C PHE A 317 15.02 21.80 4.66
N ARG A 318 16.15 22.51 4.84
CA ARG A 318 16.80 23.25 3.75
C ARG A 318 17.24 22.32 2.63
N CYS A 319 17.89 21.20 2.93
CA CYS A 319 18.32 20.23 1.94
C CYS A 319 17.14 19.67 1.15
N THR A 320 16.06 19.29 1.83
CA THR A 320 14.84 18.76 1.19
C THR A 320 14.19 19.80 0.28
N LEU A 321 14.12 21.08 0.67
CA LEU A 321 13.62 22.14 -0.22
C LEU A 321 14.43 22.26 -1.52
N HIS A 322 15.75 22.15 -1.44
CA HIS A 322 16.61 22.17 -2.64
C HIS A 322 16.35 20.95 -3.52
N SER A 323 16.29 19.75 -2.94
CA SER A 323 15.99 18.52 -3.68
C SER A 323 14.62 18.56 -4.35
N MET A 324 13.60 19.08 -3.67
CA MET A 324 12.26 19.27 -4.23
C MET A 324 12.25 20.26 -5.40
N ALA A 325 12.97 21.38 -5.27
CA ALA A 325 13.12 22.35 -6.36
C ALA A 325 13.82 21.75 -7.59
N GLN A 326 14.85 20.92 -7.35
CA GLN A 326 15.58 20.21 -8.40
C GLN A 326 14.70 19.19 -9.10
N ASP A 327 13.98 18.35 -8.36
CA ASP A 327 13.05 17.36 -8.92
C ASP A 327 12.07 18.03 -9.89
N ALA A 328 11.45 19.12 -9.44
CA ALA A 328 10.51 19.88 -10.22
C ALA A 328 11.13 20.56 -11.46
N ALA A 329 12.36 21.06 -11.37
CA ALA A 329 13.07 21.68 -12.49
C ALA A 329 13.43 20.68 -13.60
N HIS A 330 13.70 19.42 -13.26
CA HIS A 330 14.06 18.38 -14.24
C HIS A 330 12.85 17.72 -14.92
N GLY A 331 11.66 18.31 -14.80
CA GLY A 331 10.40 17.66 -15.21
C GLY A 331 10.06 16.42 -14.37
N GLY A 332 10.87 16.13 -13.34
CA GLY A 332 10.66 15.15 -12.29
C GLY A 332 9.66 15.67 -11.27
N LEU A 333 8.52 16.18 -11.74
CA LEU A 333 7.30 16.00 -10.97
C LEU A 333 7.23 14.49 -10.72
N PRO A 334 7.19 13.99 -9.47
CA PRO A 334 6.86 12.58 -9.30
C PRO A 334 5.62 12.35 -10.14
N PRO A 335 5.58 11.32 -11.00
CA PRO A 335 4.38 10.98 -11.73
C PRO A 335 3.39 10.42 -10.71
N VAL A 336 2.83 11.30 -9.88
CA VAL A 336 1.54 11.08 -9.25
C VAL A 336 0.41 11.13 -10.29
N ARG A 337 0.78 11.27 -11.57
CA ARG A 337 0.01 10.76 -12.71
C ARG A 337 -0.51 9.33 -12.49
N CYS A 338 0.17 8.51 -11.67
CA CYS A 338 -0.26 7.14 -11.38
C CYS A 338 -1.38 6.97 -10.34
N ILE A 339 -1.77 7.99 -9.56
CA ILE A 339 -2.71 7.73 -8.44
C ILE A 339 -4.17 7.72 -8.87
N THR A 340 -4.56 8.36 -9.98
CA THR A 340 -5.98 8.35 -10.42
C THR A 340 -6.23 8.39 -11.92
N SER A 341 -5.20 8.52 -12.77
CA SER A 341 -5.40 8.98 -14.15
C SER A 341 -4.78 8.07 -15.22
N MET A 342 -4.97 6.75 -15.15
CA MET A 342 -4.87 5.88 -16.33
C MET A 342 -5.87 4.71 -16.27
N ALA A 343 -7.07 4.95 -16.81
CA ALA A 343 -8.10 3.97 -17.17
C ALA A 343 -8.71 3.12 -16.02
N PRO A 344 -9.91 2.54 -16.20
CA PRO A 344 -10.63 1.76 -15.18
C PRO A 344 -9.97 0.43 -14.75
N ARG A 345 -8.69 0.20 -15.09
CA ARG A 345 -8.03 -1.11 -15.00
C ARG A 345 -6.91 -1.20 -13.97
N HIS A 346 -6.52 -0.10 -13.31
CA HIS A 346 -5.37 -0.07 -12.42
C HIS A 346 -5.68 0.68 -11.12
N ALA A 347 -5.53 -0.03 -10.00
CA ALA A 347 -5.58 0.38 -8.59
C ALA A 347 -6.45 1.60 -8.21
N SER A 348 -7.50 1.37 -7.43
CA SER A 348 -8.32 2.41 -6.77
C SER A 348 -7.60 3.15 -5.63
N LEU A 349 -6.29 2.92 -5.44
CA LEU A 349 -5.49 3.41 -4.31
C LEU A 349 -4.10 3.88 -4.76
N PRO A 350 -3.49 4.85 -4.05
CA PRO A 350 -2.17 5.38 -4.35
C PRO A 350 -1.08 4.31 -4.24
N LEU A 351 -0.21 4.22 -5.25
CA LEU A 351 0.94 3.31 -5.24
C LEU A 351 2.17 3.99 -4.59
N PRO A 352 3.04 3.22 -3.89
CA PRO A 352 4.37 3.68 -3.52
C PRO A 352 5.13 4.20 -4.76
N CYS A 353 5.80 5.34 -4.63
CA CYS A 353 6.51 6.00 -5.74
C CYS A 353 7.53 5.07 -6.42
N HIS A 354 8.24 4.26 -5.64
CA HIS A 354 9.18 3.26 -6.14
C HIS A 354 8.50 2.27 -7.09
N LEU A 355 7.34 1.73 -6.71
CA LEU A 355 6.55 0.84 -7.56
C LEU A 355 5.96 1.58 -8.76
N ALA A 356 5.45 2.80 -8.55
CA ALA A 356 4.89 3.63 -9.62
C ALA A 356 5.93 3.93 -10.71
N GLN A 357 7.18 4.19 -10.34
CA GLN A 357 8.28 4.39 -11.28
C GLN A 357 8.63 3.12 -12.04
N HIS A 358 8.59 1.96 -11.38
CA HIS A 358 8.83 0.67 -12.03
C HIS A 358 7.79 0.37 -13.13
N VAL A 359 6.53 0.72 -12.89
CA VAL A 359 5.44 0.48 -13.86
C VAL A 359 5.32 1.59 -14.90
N ALA A 360 5.90 2.77 -14.66
CA ALA A 360 5.85 3.91 -15.56
C ALA A 360 6.61 3.60 -16.87
N GLY A 361 5.87 3.28 -17.93
CA GLY A 361 6.42 3.04 -19.26
C GLY A 361 6.14 1.64 -19.83
N SER A 362 5.45 0.76 -19.09
CA SER A 362 5.02 -0.54 -19.59
C SER A 362 3.49 -0.63 -19.63
N GLU A 363 2.93 -0.80 -20.83
CA GLU A 363 1.48 -1.03 -21.01
C GLU A 363 1.03 -2.43 -20.54
N ALA A 364 1.98 -3.31 -20.23
CA ALA A 364 1.74 -4.70 -19.87
C ALA A 364 2.01 -5.01 -18.39
N VAL A 365 1.90 -4.01 -17.50
CA VAL A 365 2.04 -4.21 -16.05
C VAL A 365 0.74 -3.89 -15.31
N ARG A 366 0.23 -4.86 -14.55
CA ARG A 366 -0.88 -4.66 -13.60
C ARG A 366 -0.35 -4.73 -12.18
N VAL A 367 -0.83 -3.81 -11.33
CA VAL A 367 -0.51 -3.78 -9.90
C VAL A 367 -1.80 -3.83 -9.11
N LYS A 368 -1.79 -4.66 -8.07
CA LYS A 368 -2.92 -4.91 -7.20
C LYS A 368 -2.46 -4.92 -5.76
N GLU A 369 -2.97 -4.03 -4.94
CA GLU A 369 -2.78 -4.12 -3.48
C GLU A 369 -3.58 -5.33 -2.98
N LEU A 370 -2.89 -6.31 -2.39
CA LEU A 370 -3.53 -7.57 -2.01
C LEU A 370 -4.49 -7.40 -0.84
N VAL A 371 -4.27 -6.42 0.04
CA VAL A 371 -5.17 -6.08 1.14
C VAL A 371 -5.45 -4.59 1.07
N PRO A 372 -6.46 -4.14 0.28
CA PRO A 372 -6.71 -2.73 0.05
C PRO A 372 -6.89 -1.94 1.34
N GLY A 373 -6.09 -0.90 1.51
CA GLY A 373 -6.19 -0.03 2.67
C GLY A 373 -5.68 -0.67 3.97
N SER A 374 -4.89 -1.74 3.88
CA SER A 374 -4.18 -2.31 5.02
C SER A 374 -2.81 -1.66 5.20
N SER A 375 -2.34 -1.64 6.43
CA SER A 375 -0.99 -1.23 6.79
C SER A 375 0.12 -2.21 6.35
N ARG A 376 -0.26 -3.37 5.78
CA ARG A 376 0.67 -4.43 5.34
C ARG A 376 1.49 -4.09 4.09
N LEU A 377 1.08 -3.10 3.30
CA LEU A 377 1.81 -2.59 2.13
C LEU A 377 2.33 -3.71 1.18
N LEU A 378 1.44 -4.63 0.81
CA LEU A 378 1.75 -5.79 -0.03
C LEU A 378 1.02 -5.70 -1.37
N PHE A 379 1.80 -5.75 -2.45
CA PHE A 379 1.30 -5.54 -3.81
C PHE A 379 1.64 -6.75 -4.68
N LEU A 380 0.65 -7.30 -5.38
CA LEU A 380 0.84 -8.23 -6.48
C LEU A 380 1.11 -7.45 -7.76
N VAL A 381 2.18 -7.82 -8.45
CA VAL A 381 2.57 -7.28 -9.75
C VAL A 381 2.47 -8.39 -10.79
N GLU A 382 1.81 -8.09 -11.89
CA GLU A 382 1.69 -8.96 -13.06
C GLU A 382 2.32 -8.25 -14.25
N GLU A 383 3.36 -8.82 -14.83
CA GLU A 383 4.15 -8.21 -15.91
C GLU A 383 4.18 -9.12 -17.14
N GLY A 384 3.92 -8.56 -18.32
CA GLY A 384 3.96 -9.25 -19.62
C GLY A 384 2.59 -9.30 -20.32
N PRO A 385 2.54 -9.60 -21.62
CA PRO A 385 1.30 -9.65 -22.39
C PRO A 385 0.42 -10.86 -21.97
N GLU A 386 -0.90 -10.66 -21.88
CA GLU A 386 -1.89 -11.70 -21.52
C GLU A 386 -1.76 -12.98 -22.38
N VAL A 387 -1.25 -12.86 -23.60
CA VAL A 387 -1.16 -13.92 -24.61
C VAL A 387 0.06 -14.84 -24.40
N GLU A 388 1.15 -14.35 -23.82
CA GLU A 388 2.40 -15.13 -23.59
C GLU A 388 2.55 -15.61 -22.14
N GLY A 389 1.62 -15.21 -21.27
CA GLY A 389 1.66 -15.47 -19.83
C GLY A 389 2.28 -14.30 -19.06
N HIS A 390 1.68 -13.97 -17.93
CA HIS A 390 2.21 -12.95 -17.03
C HIS A 390 3.25 -13.55 -16.09
N THR A 391 4.36 -12.84 -15.89
CA THR A 391 5.22 -13.06 -14.71
C THR A 391 4.53 -12.42 -13.51
N ARG A 392 4.37 -13.18 -12.43
CA ARG A 392 3.74 -12.68 -11.19
C ARG A 392 4.71 -12.70 -10.01
N TYR A 393 4.75 -11.61 -9.27
CA TYR A 393 5.56 -11.49 -8.07
C TYR A 393 4.91 -10.53 -7.06
N LEU A 394 5.32 -10.63 -5.81
CA LEU A 394 4.87 -9.73 -4.74
C LEU A 394 5.92 -8.68 -4.46
N VAL A 395 5.50 -7.47 -4.13
CA VAL A 395 6.35 -6.41 -3.58
C VAL A 395 5.78 -5.99 -2.22
N LYS A 396 6.57 -6.18 -1.16
CA LYS A 396 6.24 -5.76 0.20
C LYS A 396 7.09 -4.56 0.60
N TYR A 397 6.51 -3.60 1.31
CA TYR A 397 7.25 -2.52 1.94
C TYR A 397 7.27 -2.68 3.46
N THR A 398 8.45 -2.76 4.06
CA THR A 398 8.63 -2.94 5.51
C THR A 398 9.86 -2.21 6.01
N ARG A 399 10.03 -2.09 7.33
CA ARG A 399 11.19 -1.45 7.97
C ARG A 399 12.26 -2.44 8.45
N SER A 400 11.90 -3.71 8.58
CA SER A 400 12.79 -4.78 9.03
C SER A 400 12.50 -6.02 8.22
N TYR A 401 13.54 -6.76 7.84
CA TYR A 401 13.39 -8.00 7.10
C TYR A 401 14.54 -8.97 7.34
N GLY A 402 14.21 -10.19 7.80
CA GLY A 402 15.14 -11.28 8.07
C GLY A 402 15.65 -11.96 6.80
N ALA A 403 16.30 -11.20 5.92
CA ALA A 403 16.69 -11.66 4.58
C ALA A 403 17.66 -12.86 4.59
N SER A 404 18.55 -12.97 5.59
CA SER A 404 19.48 -14.10 5.72
C SER A 404 18.74 -15.39 6.05
N VAL A 405 17.82 -15.34 7.01
CA VAL A 405 16.95 -16.47 7.39
C VAL A 405 16.05 -16.86 6.22
N HIS A 406 15.40 -15.88 5.58
CA HIS A 406 14.53 -16.12 4.44
C HIS A 406 15.27 -16.82 3.30
N ARG A 407 16.43 -16.31 2.87
CA ARG A 407 17.23 -16.95 1.80
C ARG A 407 17.63 -18.38 2.16
N ALA A 408 18.03 -18.62 3.41
CA ALA A 408 18.40 -19.97 3.87
C ALA A 408 17.20 -20.93 3.84
N TRP A 409 16.03 -20.50 4.32
CA TRP A 409 14.81 -21.31 4.31
C TRP A 409 14.27 -21.52 2.90
N ALA A 410 14.39 -20.51 2.02
CA ALA A 410 14.02 -20.63 0.61
C ALA A 410 14.93 -21.62 -0.15
N ALA A 411 16.24 -21.60 0.13
CA ALA A 411 17.17 -22.58 -0.43
C ALA A 411 16.89 -24.01 0.03
N ALA A 412 16.32 -24.19 1.23
CA ALA A 412 15.84 -25.46 1.76
C ALA A 412 14.44 -25.85 1.24
N GLY A 413 13.79 -25.01 0.43
CA GLY A 413 12.44 -25.25 -0.10
C GLY A 413 11.31 -25.04 0.92
N LEU A 414 11.59 -24.32 2.01
CA LEU A 414 10.68 -24.04 3.14
C LEU A 414 10.11 -22.62 3.14
N ALA A 415 10.53 -21.77 2.19
CA ALA A 415 10.02 -20.42 1.99
C ALA A 415 10.00 -20.08 0.48
N PRO A 416 9.16 -19.13 0.02
CA PRO A 416 9.21 -18.65 -1.36
C PRO A 416 10.53 -17.94 -1.65
N GLN A 417 10.93 -17.86 -2.92
CA GLN A 417 12.17 -17.19 -3.29
C GLN A 417 12.11 -15.67 -2.98
N LEU A 418 13.18 -15.15 -2.38
CA LEU A 418 13.45 -13.71 -2.26
C LEU A 418 14.14 -13.24 -3.54
N LEU A 419 13.38 -12.57 -4.41
CA LEU A 419 13.82 -12.16 -5.74
C LEU A 419 14.68 -10.90 -5.69
N ARG A 420 14.31 -9.92 -4.84
CA ARG A 420 15.02 -8.66 -4.70
C ARG A 420 14.81 -8.05 -3.31
N LEU A 421 15.81 -7.34 -2.82
CA LEU A 421 15.74 -6.54 -1.60
C LEU A 421 16.43 -5.19 -1.84
N GLU A 422 15.70 -4.10 -1.72
CA GLU A 422 16.20 -2.74 -1.97
C GLU A 422 15.98 -1.85 -0.74
N LEU A 423 17.02 -1.16 -0.29
CA LEU A 423 16.94 -0.14 0.76
C LEU A 423 16.46 1.17 0.14
N LEU A 424 15.37 1.71 0.68
CA LEU A 424 14.75 2.96 0.29
C LEU A 424 14.94 4.03 1.38
N PRO A 425 14.82 5.32 1.02
CA PRO A 425 14.90 6.40 1.99
C PRO A 425 13.89 6.26 3.13
N GLY A 426 14.25 6.78 4.30
CA GLY A 426 13.46 6.67 5.52
C GLY A 426 13.63 5.33 6.25
N GLY A 427 14.58 4.49 5.85
CA GLY A 427 14.79 3.15 6.40
C GLY A 427 13.71 2.14 5.99
N TRP A 428 13.14 2.31 4.79
CA TRP A 428 12.20 1.37 4.21
C TRP A 428 12.92 0.33 3.36
N LEU A 429 12.35 -0.86 3.24
CA LEU A 429 12.80 -1.94 2.37
C LEU A 429 11.69 -2.23 1.36
N ALA A 430 12.03 -2.28 0.07
CA ALA A 430 11.21 -2.93 -0.93
C ALA A 430 11.68 -4.39 -1.08
N VAL A 431 10.79 -5.32 -0.76
CA VAL A 431 11.05 -6.76 -0.76
C VAL A 431 10.25 -7.40 -1.89
N THR A 432 10.93 -7.86 -2.94
CA THR A 432 10.30 -8.55 -4.06
C THR A 432 10.38 -10.06 -3.87
N LEU A 433 9.23 -10.73 -3.90
CA LEU A 433 9.07 -12.14 -3.54
C LEU A 433 8.40 -12.93 -4.66
N GLN A 434 8.73 -14.21 -4.75
CA GLN A 434 7.96 -15.16 -5.57
C GLN A 434 6.50 -15.17 -5.11
N TYR A 435 5.58 -15.05 -6.06
CA TYR A 435 4.16 -15.25 -5.81
C TYR A 435 3.84 -16.76 -5.86
N LEU A 436 3.19 -17.26 -4.82
CA LEU A 436 2.70 -18.63 -4.73
C LEU A 436 1.18 -18.61 -4.97
N ALA A 437 0.75 -19.00 -6.18
CA ALA A 437 -0.61 -18.79 -6.64
C ALA A 437 -1.58 -19.89 -6.17
N LEU A 438 -2.84 -19.50 -5.95
CA LEU A 438 -3.91 -20.43 -5.59
C LEU A 438 -4.15 -21.47 -6.68
N GLU A 439 -4.08 -21.08 -7.96
CA GLU A 439 -4.24 -22.00 -9.09
C GLU A 439 -3.20 -23.14 -9.10
N ASP A 440 -2.03 -22.91 -8.50
CA ASP A 440 -0.95 -23.89 -8.34
C ASP A 440 -1.05 -24.72 -7.04
N GLY A 441 -2.16 -24.58 -6.31
CA GLY A 441 -2.40 -25.35 -5.10
C GLY A 441 -2.13 -24.61 -3.78
N TRP A 442 -1.61 -23.38 -3.80
CA TRP A 442 -1.17 -22.70 -2.57
C TRP A 442 -2.32 -22.07 -1.80
N VAL A 443 -2.47 -22.45 -0.52
CA VAL A 443 -3.55 -22.02 0.38
C VAL A 443 -2.96 -21.63 1.73
N GLY A 444 -3.53 -20.62 2.40
CA GLY A 444 -3.13 -20.25 3.75
C GLY A 444 -3.66 -21.21 4.81
N LEU A 445 -2.82 -21.54 5.80
CA LEU A 445 -3.24 -22.40 6.90
C LEU A 445 -4.38 -21.76 7.71
N ASN A 446 -4.39 -20.43 7.85
CA ASN A 446 -5.46 -19.71 8.52
C ASN A 446 -6.84 -19.95 7.86
N ALA A 447 -7.01 -19.85 6.54
CA ALA A 447 -8.34 -20.10 5.96
C ALA A 447 -8.74 -21.59 6.02
N MET A 448 -7.78 -22.50 5.97
CA MET A 448 -8.05 -23.91 6.22
C MET A 448 -8.62 -24.13 7.63
N LEU A 449 -8.04 -23.49 8.64
CA LEU A 449 -8.55 -23.54 10.02
C LEU A 449 -9.93 -22.87 10.16
N GLU A 450 -10.17 -21.74 9.48
CA GLU A 450 -11.50 -21.13 9.46
C GLU A 450 -12.58 -22.06 8.90
N CYS A 451 -12.25 -22.79 7.82
CA CYS A 451 -13.16 -23.78 7.23
C CYS A 451 -13.51 -24.89 8.22
N ARG A 452 -12.53 -25.35 9.01
CA ARG A 452 -12.73 -26.36 10.07
C ARG A 452 -13.71 -25.86 11.14
N LEU A 453 -13.59 -24.61 11.58
CA LEU A 453 -14.42 -24.05 12.65
C LEU A 453 -15.87 -23.83 12.23
N ARG A 454 -16.09 -23.27 11.03
CA ARG A 454 -17.44 -23.00 10.51
C ARG A 454 -18.21 -24.30 10.22
N GLY A 455 -17.53 -25.42 10.01
CA GLY A 455 -18.13 -26.76 9.86
C GLY A 455 -18.67 -27.37 11.16
N GLY A 456 -18.29 -26.85 12.34
CA GLY A 456 -18.70 -27.39 13.64
C GLY A 456 -20.06 -26.89 14.16
N SER A 457 -20.65 -25.86 13.52
CA SER A 457 -21.98 -25.35 13.89
C SER A 457 -23.07 -25.95 13.01
N THR A 458 -23.27 -27.27 13.06
CA THR A 458 -24.49 -27.87 12.53
C THR A 458 -25.64 -27.50 13.45
N GLN A 459 -26.57 -26.71 12.92
CA GLN A 459 -27.90 -26.50 13.47
C GLN A 459 -28.48 -27.83 13.96
N GLN A 460 -28.76 -27.92 15.26
CA GLN A 460 -29.88 -28.71 15.77
C GLN A 460 -31.19 -28.10 15.23
N ALA A 461 -31.44 -28.27 13.94
CA ALA A 461 -32.77 -28.10 13.38
C ALA A 461 -33.52 -29.42 13.56
N ARG A 462 -34.53 -29.37 14.44
CA ARG A 462 -35.44 -30.46 14.79
C ARG A 462 -35.86 -31.25 13.55
N VAL A 463 -35.71 -32.58 13.64
CA VAL A 463 -36.39 -33.53 12.76
C VAL A 463 -37.89 -33.36 12.97
N GLY A 464 -38.52 -32.59 12.09
CA GLY A 464 -39.96 -32.58 11.89
C GLY A 464 -40.28 -33.51 10.74
N GLU A 465 -41.02 -34.56 11.03
CA GLU A 465 -41.62 -35.47 10.07
C GLU A 465 -42.39 -34.71 8.98
N GLY A 466 -42.22 -35.09 7.71
CA GLY A 466 -43.20 -34.70 6.69
C GLY A 466 -42.72 -34.63 5.25
N ARG A 467 -43.15 -35.64 4.48
CA ARG A 467 -43.44 -35.64 3.03
C ARG A 467 -42.28 -35.88 2.06
N GLN A 468 -42.33 -37.09 1.48
CA GLN A 468 -41.76 -37.46 0.19
C GLN A 468 -42.25 -36.54 -0.95
N PRO A 469 -41.41 -36.33 -1.98
CA PRO A 469 -41.90 -36.29 -3.34
C PRO A 469 -41.14 -37.26 -4.26
N GLN A 470 -41.92 -38.23 -4.74
CA GLN A 470 -41.97 -38.87 -6.06
C GLN A 470 -40.75 -38.78 -7.01
N GLN A 471 -40.29 -39.98 -7.37
CA GLN A 471 -39.49 -40.31 -8.54
C GLN A 471 -40.10 -39.74 -9.84
N ARG A 472 -39.27 -39.07 -10.64
CA ARG A 472 -39.48 -38.96 -12.09
C ARG A 472 -38.22 -39.41 -12.81
N THR A 473 -38.36 -40.58 -13.42
CA THR A 473 -37.48 -41.18 -14.42
C THR A 473 -37.52 -40.38 -15.72
N ALA A 474 -36.35 -39.95 -16.20
CA ALA A 474 -36.15 -39.60 -17.61
C ALA A 474 -34.67 -39.75 -17.96
N GLN A 475 -34.31 -40.89 -18.57
CA GLN A 475 -33.07 -41.06 -19.33
C GLN A 475 -33.23 -40.39 -20.70
N PRO A 476 -32.21 -39.68 -21.22
CA PRO A 476 -32.01 -39.51 -22.64
C PRO A 476 -30.84 -40.38 -23.16
N PRO A 477 -30.78 -40.63 -24.48
CA PRO A 477 -30.18 -41.82 -25.07
C PRO A 477 -28.67 -41.72 -25.31
N SER A 478 -28.05 -42.90 -25.30
CA SER A 478 -26.67 -43.20 -25.66
C SER A 478 -26.40 -43.07 -27.16
N VAL A 479 -25.33 -42.35 -27.54
CA VAL A 479 -24.68 -42.39 -28.86
C VAL A 479 -23.18 -42.66 -28.63
N PRO A 480 -22.54 -43.61 -29.34
CA PRO A 480 -21.15 -43.96 -29.11
C PRO A 480 -20.23 -42.97 -29.82
N ALA A 481 -19.30 -42.35 -29.08
CA ALA A 481 -18.23 -41.54 -29.66
C ALA A 481 -16.93 -42.34 -29.74
N ALA A 482 -16.37 -42.35 -30.94
CA ALA A 482 -15.14 -43.01 -31.33
C ALA A 482 -13.91 -42.53 -30.55
N GLY A 483 -12.91 -43.43 -30.47
CA GLY A 483 -11.63 -43.17 -29.83
C GLY A 483 -10.90 -41.96 -30.43
N SER A 484 -10.42 -41.09 -29.54
CA SER A 484 -9.28 -40.23 -29.80
C SER A 484 -8.44 -40.19 -28.54
N SER A 485 -7.15 -40.49 -28.68
CA SER A 485 -6.17 -40.37 -27.62
C SER A 485 -6.02 -38.88 -27.26
N GLN A 486 -6.67 -38.44 -26.19
CA GLN A 486 -6.40 -37.14 -25.61
C GLN A 486 -5.07 -37.21 -24.88
N ARG A 487 -4.10 -36.37 -25.32
CA ARG A 487 -2.98 -35.96 -24.46
C ARG A 487 -3.56 -35.37 -23.16
N PRO A 488 -2.92 -35.57 -22.00
CA PRO A 488 -3.38 -34.95 -20.77
C PRO A 488 -3.40 -33.43 -20.97
N GLY A 489 -4.57 -32.82 -20.81
CA GLY A 489 -4.72 -31.37 -20.79
C GLY A 489 -4.00 -30.77 -19.58
N PRO A 490 -3.81 -29.44 -19.54
CA PRO A 490 -3.27 -28.77 -18.36
C PRO A 490 -4.13 -29.13 -17.14
N ALA A 491 -3.48 -29.46 -16.01
CA ALA A 491 -4.16 -29.76 -14.76
C ALA A 491 -5.20 -28.67 -14.45
N ALA A 492 -6.40 -29.06 -14.05
CA ALA A 492 -7.44 -28.10 -13.71
C ALA A 492 -6.94 -27.21 -12.56
N ALA A 493 -6.94 -25.90 -12.75
CA ALA A 493 -6.56 -24.94 -11.72
C ALA A 493 -7.47 -25.11 -10.49
N MET A 494 -6.87 -25.09 -9.30
CA MET A 494 -7.62 -25.31 -8.06
C MET A 494 -8.53 -24.12 -7.73
N SER A 495 -9.77 -24.41 -7.34
CA SER A 495 -10.77 -23.42 -6.93
C SER A 495 -10.95 -23.37 -5.41
N VAL A 496 -11.42 -22.22 -4.89
CA VAL A 496 -11.76 -22.05 -3.46
C VAL A 496 -12.82 -23.06 -2.99
N ALA A 497 -13.76 -23.44 -3.86
CA ALA A 497 -14.77 -24.43 -3.55
C ALA A 497 -14.16 -25.82 -3.29
N GLU A 498 -13.18 -26.20 -4.10
CA GLU A 498 -12.42 -27.43 -3.93
C GLU A 498 -11.58 -27.40 -2.65
N VAL A 499 -10.90 -26.30 -2.35
CA VAL A 499 -10.17 -26.12 -1.07
C VAL A 499 -11.11 -26.31 0.13
N ARG A 500 -12.26 -25.64 0.12
CA ARG A 500 -13.28 -25.78 1.18
C ARG A 500 -13.79 -27.22 1.30
N ALA A 501 -13.97 -27.91 0.17
CA ALA A 501 -14.40 -29.31 0.16
C ALA A 501 -13.34 -30.24 0.75
N GLN A 502 -12.07 -30.08 0.37
CA GLN A 502 -10.96 -30.86 0.90
C GLN A 502 -10.78 -30.62 2.41
N CYS A 503 -10.84 -29.38 2.88
CA CYS A 503 -10.73 -29.06 4.31
C CYS A 503 -11.83 -29.71 5.15
N ARG A 504 -13.07 -29.77 4.63
CA ARG A 504 -14.22 -30.40 5.31
C ARG A 504 -14.16 -31.92 5.29
N ALA A 505 -13.42 -32.52 4.35
CA ALA A 505 -13.27 -33.96 4.26
C ALA A 505 -12.27 -34.51 5.28
N LEU A 506 -11.42 -33.67 5.88
CA LEU A 506 -10.42 -34.08 6.85
C LEU A 506 -11.03 -34.52 8.18
N THR A 507 -10.70 -35.73 8.59
CA THR A 507 -10.97 -36.30 9.90
C THR A 507 -10.10 -35.63 10.97
N GLN A 508 -10.45 -35.86 12.24
CA GLN A 508 -9.68 -35.30 13.36
C GLN A 508 -8.24 -35.82 13.40
N ASP A 509 -8.03 -37.10 13.07
CA ASP A 509 -6.70 -37.70 13.03
C ASP A 509 -5.86 -37.13 11.87
N GLU A 510 -6.45 -36.94 10.70
CA GLU A 510 -5.77 -36.31 9.55
C GLU A 510 -5.39 -34.85 9.84
N TRP A 511 -6.20 -34.11 10.61
CA TRP A 511 -5.82 -32.78 11.10
C TRP A 511 -4.63 -32.84 12.07
N ALA A 512 -4.60 -33.82 12.98
CA ALA A 512 -3.50 -33.99 13.92
C ALA A 512 -2.20 -34.36 13.18
N ASP A 513 -2.27 -35.25 12.19
CA ASP A 513 -1.14 -35.63 11.34
C ASP A 513 -0.62 -34.44 10.53
N LEU A 514 -1.52 -33.62 9.97
CA LEU A 514 -1.15 -32.39 9.27
C LEU A 514 -0.42 -31.42 10.21
N PHE A 515 -0.93 -31.21 11.42
CA PHE A 515 -0.30 -30.32 12.40
C PHE A 515 1.08 -30.82 12.83
N ALA A 516 1.22 -32.12 13.07
CA ALA A 516 2.50 -32.75 13.38
C ALA A 516 3.50 -32.58 12.22
N HIS A 517 3.05 -32.72 10.97
CA HIS A 517 3.85 -32.48 9.78
C HIS A 517 4.32 -31.02 9.69
N ILE A 518 3.42 -30.05 9.85
CA ILE A 518 3.75 -28.62 9.80
C ILE A 518 4.77 -28.27 10.90
N GLU A 519 4.55 -28.73 12.13
CA GLU A 519 5.50 -28.53 13.22
C GLU A 519 6.87 -29.15 12.89
N GLY A 520 6.87 -30.35 12.30
CA GLY A 520 8.08 -31.01 11.81
C GLY A 520 8.84 -30.19 10.77
N GLN A 521 8.14 -29.57 9.82
CA GLN A 521 8.73 -28.67 8.82
C GLN A 521 9.32 -27.41 9.46
N VAL A 522 8.64 -26.81 10.43
CA VAL A 522 9.17 -25.64 11.18
C VAL A 522 10.42 -26.01 11.97
N ARG A 523 10.43 -27.17 12.65
CA ARG A 523 11.64 -27.68 13.34
C ARG A 523 12.78 -27.94 12.35
N HIS A 524 12.47 -28.46 11.16
CA HIS A 524 13.45 -28.64 10.10
C HIS A 524 14.01 -27.28 9.63
N ALA A 525 13.16 -26.26 9.49
CA ALA A 525 13.57 -24.89 9.14
C ALA A 525 14.57 -24.31 10.14
N HIS A 526 14.34 -24.49 11.45
CA HIS A 526 15.29 -24.08 12.48
C HIS A 526 16.62 -24.83 12.43
N ALA A 527 16.63 -26.08 11.93
CA ALA A 527 17.87 -26.84 11.73
C ALA A 527 18.69 -26.37 10.51
N VAL A 528 18.09 -25.59 9.60
CA VAL A 528 18.81 -24.99 8.46
C VAL A 528 19.76 -23.92 8.97
N ARG A 529 21.05 -24.09 8.64
CA ARG A 529 22.11 -23.18 9.08
C ARG A 529 22.06 -21.88 8.29
N VAL A 530 21.92 -20.78 9.00
CA VAL A 530 21.93 -19.42 8.41
C VAL A 530 23.35 -18.86 8.52
N PRO A 531 23.94 -18.34 7.43
CA PRO A 531 25.20 -17.61 7.52
C PRO A 531 25.10 -16.49 8.54
N VAL A 532 26.00 -16.49 9.53
CA VAL A 532 26.11 -15.38 10.48
C VAL A 532 27.02 -14.34 9.84
N ASP A 533 26.44 -13.23 9.39
CA ASP A 533 27.25 -12.09 9.01
C ASP A 533 27.92 -11.57 10.28
N ASN A 534 29.25 -11.72 10.38
CA ASN A 534 30.07 -11.19 11.49
C ASN A 534 30.20 -9.65 11.44
N GLY A 535 29.16 -8.96 10.99
CA GLY A 535 29.07 -7.50 10.94
C GLY A 535 27.84 -7.03 11.71
N GLY A 536 28.03 -6.74 13.00
CA GLY A 536 27.24 -5.78 13.78
C GLY A 536 25.75 -6.09 14.00
N ALA A 537 25.42 -6.46 15.24
CA ALA A 537 24.14 -6.26 15.94
C ALA A 537 23.01 -5.59 15.12
N GLY A 538 22.12 -6.40 14.54
CA GLY A 538 20.83 -5.96 14.00
C GLY A 538 20.92 -5.00 12.81
N ALA A 539 20.21 -5.30 11.74
CA ALA A 539 19.91 -4.29 10.73
C ALA A 539 18.92 -3.25 11.29
N ASN A 540 19.33 -2.51 12.32
CA ASN A 540 18.87 -1.16 12.56
C ASN A 540 19.84 -0.26 11.80
N ALA A 541 19.32 0.40 10.76
CA ALA A 541 19.86 1.52 10.01
C ALA A 541 21.34 1.90 10.24
N GLY A 542 22.14 1.85 9.16
CA GLY A 542 23.27 2.78 9.00
C GLY A 542 24.61 2.17 8.60
N ALA A 543 24.85 1.98 7.29
CA ALA A 543 26.12 2.30 6.61
C ALA A 543 26.00 2.09 5.08
N PRO A 544 26.52 3.00 4.24
CA PRO A 544 26.32 2.96 2.79
C PRO A 544 27.34 2.05 2.10
N VAL A 545 26.88 1.21 1.18
CA VAL A 545 27.75 0.66 0.14
C VAL A 545 27.66 1.61 -1.06
N HIS A 546 28.77 2.27 -1.36
CA HIS A 546 28.87 3.26 -2.43
C HIS A 546 28.44 2.70 -3.80
N SER A 547 27.68 3.52 -4.49
CA SER A 547 27.31 3.44 -5.89
C SER A 547 28.47 3.11 -6.82
N ALA A 548 28.30 2.09 -7.65
CA ALA A 548 28.92 2.04 -8.97
C ALA A 548 27.79 2.06 -10.01
N GLN A 549 27.67 3.19 -10.70
CA GLN A 549 26.81 3.35 -11.88
C GLN A 549 27.27 2.39 -12.97
N ALA A 550 26.33 1.64 -13.55
CA ALA A 550 26.49 1.08 -14.89
C ALA A 550 25.13 1.20 -15.61
N GLN A 551 25.11 2.08 -16.62
CA GLN A 551 24.01 2.24 -17.57
C GLN A 551 24.12 1.22 -18.72
N ALA A 552 22.93 0.82 -19.20
CA ALA A 552 22.59 0.22 -20.52
C ALA A 552 22.70 -1.32 -20.70
N PRO A 553 22.00 -1.91 -21.70
CA PRO A 553 20.58 -1.77 -22.06
C PRO A 553 19.85 -3.13 -22.07
N HIS A 554 18.51 -3.09 -21.99
CA HIS A 554 17.61 -4.25 -22.10
C HIS A 554 17.57 -4.81 -23.54
N ALA A 555 17.98 -6.06 -23.73
CA ALA A 555 17.46 -6.94 -24.78
C ALA A 555 17.79 -8.42 -24.50
N ALA A 556 16.75 -9.26 -24.65
CA ALA A 556 16.75 -10.73 -24.75
C ALA A 556 17.21 -11.56 -23.53
N ALA A 557 16.24 -12.09 -22.77
CA ALA A 557 16.46 -13.26 -21.91
C ALA A 557 15.17 -14.08 -21.73
N SER A 558 14.65 -14.63 -22.83
CA SER A 558 13.81 -15.84 -22.78
C SER A 558 14.76 -17.04 -22.87
N SER A 559 14.61 -18.01 -21.95
CA SER A 559 15.33 -19.30 -21.81
C SER A 559 16.67 -19.38 -21.05
N ALA A 560 17.25 -18.29 -20.54
CA ALA A 560 18.51 -18.36 -19.76
C ALA A 560 18.32 -18.43 -18.22
N ALA A 561 17.12 -18.19 -17.70
CA ALA A 561 16.85 -18.07 -16.26
C ALA A 561 16.97 -19.40 -15.48
N THR A 562 16.87 -20.55 -16.14
CA THR A 562 16.94 -21.86 -15.48
C THR A 562 18.38 -22.37 -15.30
N ALA A 563 19.36 -21.83 -16.05
CA ALA A 563 20.76 -22.28 -15.99
C ALA A 563 21.62 -21.45 -15.02
N ALA A 564 21.30 -20.17 -14.79
CA ALA A 564 22.05 -19.31 -13.88
C ALA A 564 21.80 -19.61 -12.40
N ALA A 565 20.64 -20.20 -12.06
CA ALA A 565 20.32 -20.62 -10.68
C ALA A 565 21.16 -21.81 -10.19
N ALA A 566 21.75 -22.60 -11.10
CA ALA A 566 22.59 -23.74 -10.74
C ALA A 566 24.06 -23.38 -10.49
N ALA A 567 24.54 -22.21 -10.93
CA ALA A 567 25.96 -21.83 -10.86
C ALA A 567 26.35 -21.08 -9.57
N ALA A 568 25.39 -20.61 -8.77
CA ALA A 568 25.64 -19.95 -7.48
C ALA A 568 25.89 -20.92 -6.31
N ALA A 569 25.98 -22.23 -6.58
CA ALA A 569 26.09 -23.28 -5.56
C ALA A 569 27.52 -23.75 -5.27
N THR A 570 28.57 -23.10 -5.78
CA THR A 570 29.94 -23.55 -5.51
C THR A 570 30.87 -22.42 -5.05
N ALA A 571 31.42 -22.65 -3.85
CA ALA A 571 32.46 -21.91 -3.12
C ALA A 571 32.02 -20.70 -2.27
N ALA A 572 31.61 -20.97 -1.03
CA ALA A 572 31.83 -20.09 0.11
C ALA A 572 32.29 -20.92 1.34
N PRO A 573 33.28 -20.45 2.11
CA PRO A 573 33.87 -21.21 3.21
C PRO A 573 32.93 -21.32 4.42
N SER A 574 33.00 -22.45 5.10
CA SER A 574 32.20 -22.84 6.26
C SER A 574 32.48 -21.97 7.49
N SER A 575 31.70 -20.91 7.66
CA SER A 575 31.48 -20.27 8.98
C SER A 575 30.43 -21.09 9.76
N PRO A 576 30.51 -21.23 11.10
CA PRO A 576 29.50 -21.95 11.85
C PRO A 576 28.17 -21.17 11.80
N GLY A 577 27.26 -21.60 10.92
CA GLY A 577 25.97 -20.93 10.75
C GLY A 577 25.10 -20.96 12.02
N GLY A 578 24.33 -19.89 12.24
CA GLY A 578 23.39 -19.77 13.34
C GLY A 578 22.06 -20.46 13.05
N CYS A 579 21.23 -20.63 14.08
CA CYS A 579 19.84 -21.08 13.96
C CYS A 579 18.99 -19.89 13.49
N GLY A 580 18.20 -20.06 12.44
CA GLY A 580 17.23 -19.05 12.00
C GLY A 580 15.94 -19.13 12.80
N VAL A 581 15.41 -17.99 13.23
CA VAL A 581 14.14 -17.86 13.95
C VAL A 581 13.22 -16.93 13.17
N HIS A 582 11.94 -17.28 13.05
CA HIS A 582 10.93 -16.45 12.39
C HIS A 582 10.43 -15.34 13.31
N GLY A 583 10.15 -15.67 14.58
CA GLY A 583 9.70 -14.75 15.61
C GLY A 583 8.19 -14.44 15.60
N ASP A 584 7.47 -14.89 14.58
CA ASP A 584 6.01 -14.73 14.43
C ASP A 584 5.39 -15.96 13.75
N MET A 585 5.77 -17.16 14.18
CA MET A 585 5.30 -18.40 13.56
C MET A 585 3.86 -18.75 13.96
N ARG A 586 2.90 -18.43 13.08
CA ARG A 586 1.46 -18.64 13.29
C ARG A 586 0.74 -18.93 11.97
N PRO A 587 -0.51 -19.45 11.98
CA PRO A 587 -1.21 -19.88 10.76
C PRO A 587 -1.25 -18.86 9.60
N PRO A 588 -1.41 -17.54 9.83
CA PRO A 588 -1.36 -16.55 8.75
C PRO A 588 -0.02 -16.48 7.98
N ASN A 589 1.06 -17.00 8.57
CA ASN A 589 2.41 -16.97 8.03
C ASN A 589 2.84 -18.33 7.45
N ILE A 590 1.88 -19.25 7.22
CA ILE A 590 2.12 -20.59 6.67
C ILE A 590 1.20 -20.83 5.47
N LEU A 591 1.79 -21.20 4.33
CA LEU A 591 1.09 -21.68 3.15
C LEU A 591 1.29 -23.19 2.96
N LEU A 592 0.26 -23.86 2.47
CA LEU A 592 0.25 -25.28 2.12
C LEU A 592 -0.04 -25.43 0.63
N GLN A 593 0.68 -26.32 -0.05
CA GLN A 593 0.37 -26.71 -1.42
C GLN A 593 -0.53 -27.94 -1.44
N LEU A 594 -1.73 -27.79 -1.99
CA LEU A 594 -2.70 -28.86 -2.18
C LEU A 594 -2.66 -29.34 -3.63
N GLU A 595 -2.77 -30.65 -3.83
CA GLU A 595 -2.81 -31.23 -5.17
C GLU A 595 -4.21 -31.09 -5.80
N PRO A 596 -4.32 -30.58 -7.04
CA PRO A 596 -5.61 -30.51 -7.75
C PRO A 596 -6.25 -31.89 -7.91
N GLY A 597 -7.50 -32.04 -7.47
CA GLY A 597 -8.23 -33.31 -7.51
C GLY A 597 -7.72 -34.40 -6.54
N GLY A 598 -6.71 -34.09 -5.73
CA GLY A 598 -6.22 -34.96 -4.66
C GLY A 598 -7.03 -34.82 -3.36
N THR A 599 -6.80 -35.74 -2.44
CA THR A 599 -7.19 -35.58 -1.03
C THR A 599 -5.93 -35.29 -0.22
N LEU A 600 -5.98 -34.33 0.71
CA LEU A 600 -4.87 -34.09 1.66
C LEU A 600 -4.43 -35.38 2.37
N ALA A 601 -5.36 -36.32 2.56
CA ALA A 601 -5.14 -37.64 3.13
C ALA A 601 -4.17 -38.53 2.32
N ALA A 602 -4.04 -38.31 1.01
CA ALA A 602 -3.25 -39.15 0.12
C ALA A 602 -1.83 -38.61 -0.14
N THR A 603 -1.57 -37.33 0.14
CA THR A 603 -0.28 -36.69 -0.13
C THR A 603 0.09 -35.73 0.98
N THR A 604 1.31 -35.88 1.53
CA THR A 604 1.87 -34.92 2.48
C THR A 604 2.07 -33.56 1.80
N PRO A 605 1.36 -32.49 2.23
CA PRO A 605 1.42 -31.21 1.53
C PRO A 605 2.77 -30.53 1.73
N LYS A 606 3.20 -29.77 0.71
CA LYS A 606 4.37 -28.91 0.83
C LYS A 606 4.03 -27.72 1.74
N VAL A 607 4.95 -27.37 2.64
CA VAL A 607 4.79 -26.27 3.59
C VAL A 607 5.74 -25.13 3.20
N MET A 608 5.24 -23.91 3.17
CA MET A 608 6.03 -22.69 2.98
C MET A 608 5.75 -21.70 4.11
N VAL A 609 6.82 -21.18 4.70
CA VAL A 609 6.75 -20.06 5.63
C VAL A 609 6.85 -18.75 4.87
N ILE A 610 6.07 -17.75 5.27
CA ILE A 610 6.04 -16.40 4.70
C ILE A 610 6.13 -15.35 5.82
N ASP A 611 6.36 -14.09 5.46
CA ASP A 611 6.39 -12.93 6.36
C ASP A 611 7.59 -12.86 7.34
N PHE A 612 8.80 -12.76 6.78
CA PHE A 612 10.06 -12.73 7.52
C PHE A 612 10.42 -11.35 8.14
N ASP A 613 9.45 -10.46 8.41
CA ASP A 613 9.75 -9.11 8.91
C ASP A 613 10.48 -9.11 10.26
N TRP A 614 10.18 -10.11 11.10
CA TRP A 614 10.74 -10.26 12.44
C TRP A 614 11.87 -11.29 12.50
N ALA A 615 12.12 -11.99 11.40
CA ALA A 615 13.02 -13.12 11.39
C ALA A 615 14.48 -12.69 11.57
N GLY A 616 15.26 -13.54 12.19
CA GLY A 616 16.68 -13.29 12.41
C GLY A 616 17.40 -14.47 13.04
N VAL A 617 18.71 -14.31 13.24
CA VAL A 617 19.54 -15.38 13.80
C VAL A 617 19.37 -15.43 15.32
N GLU A 618 19.08 -16.60 15.85
CA GLU A 618 18.96 -16.88 17.28
C GLU A 618 20.18 -16.37 18.07
N GLY A 619 19.93 -15.77 19.23
CA GLY A 619 20.98 -15.20 20.08
C GLY A 619 21.52 -13.85 19.62
N THR A 620 21.08 -13.33 18.46
CA THR A 620 21.46 -12.00 17.95
C THR A 620 20.27 -11.11 17.66
N ALA A 621 19.25 -11.65 16.98
CA ALA A 621 18.03 -10.94 16.65
C ALA A 621 17.11 -10.82 17.86
N ARG A 622 16.26 -9.79 17.87
CA ARG A 622 15.37 -9.45 18.98
C ARG A 622 13.95 -9.27 18.50
N TYR A 623 12.99 -9.59 19.37
CA TYR A 623 11.59 -9.23 19.17
C TYR A 623 11.44 -7.71 19.01
N PRO A 624 10.52 -7.25 18.15
CA PRO A 624 10.22 -5.83 18.02
C PRO A 624 9.83 -5.19 19.36
N PRO A 625 10.07 -3.88 19.54
CA PRO A 625 9.66 -3.16 20.75
C PRO A 625 8.14 -3.03 20.89
N PHE A 626 7.37 -3.31 19.82
CA PHE A 626 5.92 -3.19 19.78
C PHE A 626 5.31 -4.51 19.29
N ILE A 627 5.11 -5.47 20.21
CA ILE A 627 4.39 -6.72 19.93
C ILE A 627 2.91 -6.58 20.32
N SER A 628 2.02 -7.23 19.56
CA SER A 628 0.58 -7.16 19.81
C SER A 628 0.22 -7.80 21.15
N ASN A 629 -0.61 -7.13 21.95
CA ASN A 629 -1.15 -7.69 23.20
C ASN A 629 -2.36 -8.63 22.97
N ARG A 630 -2.82 -8.75 21.72
CA ARG A 630 -3.91 -9.67 21.33
C ARG A 630 -3.41 -11.09 21.08
N VAL A 631 -2.12 -11.23 20.77
CA VAL A 631 -1.47 -12.52 20.57
C VAL A 631 -1.08 -13.09 21.93
N ARG A 632 -1.39 -14.37 22.15
CA ARG A 632 -0.98 -15.09 23.35
C ARG A 632 0.46 -15.59 23.18
N TRP A 633 1.41 -14.70 23.40
CA TRP A 633 2.82 -15.02 23.25
C TRP A 633 3.27 -16.13 24.23
N PRO A 634 4.14 -17.06 23.78
CA PRO A 634 4.80 -18.02 24.65
C PRO A 634 5.55 -17.36 25.82
N ALA A 635 5.73 -18.11 26.90
CA ALA A 635 6.54 -17.66 28.03
C ALA A 635 7.98 -17.39 27.56
N GLY A 636 8.53 -16.22 27.94
CA GLY A 636 9.87 -15.78 27.52
C GLY A 636 9.86 -14.72 26.41
N VAL A 637 8.78 -14.61 25.63
CA VAL A 637 8.64 -13.56 24.61
C VAL A 637 8.31 -12.23 25.28
N GLN A 638 9.15 -11.21 25.07
CA GLN A 638 8.95 -9.84 25.54
C GLN A 638 9.49 -8.84 24.50
N PRO A 639 8.98 -7.59 24.49
CA PRO A 639 9.52 -6.54 23.62
C PRO A 639 11.03 -6.37 23.79
N GLY A 640 11.79 -6.45 22.70
CA GLY A 640 13.24 -6.27 22.71
C GLY A 640 14.06 -7.45 23.23
N GLU A 641 13.44 -8.54 23.69
CA GLU A 641 14.18 -9.76 24.08
C GLU A 641 14.69 -10.54 22.86
N LEU A 642 15.68 -11.41 23.08
CA LEU A 642 16.24 -12.22 21.99
C LEU A 642 15.20 -13.18 21.40
N LEU A 643 15.27 -13.37 20.08
CA LEU A 643 14.51 -14.42 19.40
C LEU A 643 15.04 -15.79 19.83
N ASP A 644 14.11 -16.71 20.09
CA ASP A 644 14.36 -18.10 20.47
C ASP A 644 13.45 -18.99 19.60
N HIS A 645 14.04 -19.98 18.93
CA HIS A 645 13.29 -20.87 18.04
C HIS A 645 12.23 -21.70 18.76
N THR A 646 12.40 -21.95 20.06
CA THR A 646 11.40 -22.66 20.86
C THR A 646 10.10 -21.87 20.99
N HIS A 647 10.17 -20.54 20.92
CA HIS A 647 8.98 -19.69 20.90
C HIS A 647 8.16 -19.87 19.62
N ASP A 648 8.79 -20.04 18.45
CA ASP A 648 8.07 -20.25 17.19
C ASP A 648 7.23 -21.54 17.25
N VAL A 649 7.83 -22.63 17.76
CA VAL A 649 7.12 -23.91 17.91
C VAL A 649 6.02 -23.83 18.97
N ALA A 650 6.28 -23.16 20.09
CA ALA A 650 5.29 -22.99 21.14
C ALA A 650 4.10 -22.13 20.69
N LEU A 651 4.35 -21.04 19.95
CA LEU A 651 3.32 -20.18 19.39
C LEU A 651 2.47 -20.95 18.37
N LEU A 652 3.11 -21.66 17.45
CA LEU A 652 2.41 -22.47 16.46
C LEU A 652 1.49 -23.50 17.11
N ARG A 653 1.98 -24.28 18.09
CA ARG A 653 1.15 -25.25 18.81
C ARG A 653 -0.07 -24.62 19.46
N ALA A 654 0.11 -23.48 20.13
CA ALA A 654 -0.97 -22.76 20.79
C ALA A 654 -2.05 -22.28 19.81
N GLU A 655 -1.66 -21.95 18.56
CA GLU A 655 -2.57 -21.50 17.51
C GLU A 655 -3.24 -22.64 16.72
N LEU A 656 -2.67 -23.85 16.71
CA LEU A 656 -3.26 -25.02 16.02
C LEU A 656 -4.27 -25.77 16.89
N GLU A 657 -4.06 -25.80 18.21
CA GLU A 657 -4.93 -26.49 19.17
C GLU A 657 -5.47 -25.53 20.24
N PRO A 658 -6.40 -24.63 19.88
CA PRO A 658 -6.96 -23.71 20.87
C PRO A 658 -7.75 -24.49 21.92
N THR A 659 -7.35 -24.35 23.19
CA THR A 659 -8.13 -24.87 24.33
C THR A 659 -9.59 -24.38 24.26
N SER A 660 -10.53 -25.27 24.62
CA SER A 660 -11.99 -25.04 24.49
C SER A 660 -12.44 -23.72 25.14
N GLY A 661 -13.11 -22.86 24.36
CA GLY A 661 -13.65 -21.57 24.81
C GLY A 661 -12.92 -20.32 24.29
N HIS A 662 -11.92 -20.47 23.42
CA HIS A 662 -11.07 -19.36 22.97
C HIS A 662 -11.18 -19.08 21.46
N THR A 663 -11.28 -17.80 21.12
CA THR A 663 -11.12 -17.27 19.76
C THR A 663 -9.64 -17.25 19.39
N TYR A 664 -9.26 -17.75 18.21
CA TYR A 664 -7.90 -17.68 17.69
C TYR A 664 -7.36 -16.25 17.74
N SER A 665 -6.07 -16.06 18.04
CA SER A 665 -5.51 -14.71 18.18
C SER A 665 -5.55 -13.92 16.87
N TRP A 666 -5.46 -14.62 15.73
CA TRP A 666 -5.64 -14.06 14.39
C TRP A 666 -7.10 -13.75 14.04
N ALA A 667 -8.08 -14.41 14.67
CA ALA A 667 -9.51 -14.12 14.47
C ALA A 667 -10.00 -12.92 15.30
N ALA A 668 -9.32 -12.62 16.42
CA ALA A 668 -9.57 -11.45 17.24
C ALA A 668 -9.04 -10.13 16.63
N ASP A 669 -8.22 -10.21 15.58
CA ASP A 669 -7.66 -9.07 14.84
C ASP A 669 -8.55 -8.62 13.65
N SER A 670 -9.78 -9.14 13.58
CA SER A 670 -10.76 -9.05 12.48
C SER A 670 -11.34 -7.66 12.17
N SER A 671 -10.62 -6.57 12.47
CA SER A 671 -10.89 -5.28 11.82
C SER A 671 -10.24 -5.16 10.43
N GLU A 672 -9.24 -5.99 10.10
CA GLU A 672 -8.64 -6.08 8.77
C GLU A 672 -8.99 -7.43 8.11
N PRO A 673 -9.38 -7.45 6.82
CA PRO A 673 -9.56 -8.72 6.10
C PRO A 673 -8.24 -9.49 6.08
N THR A 674 -8.31 -10.81 6.30
CA THR A 674 -7.09 -11.64 6.23
C THR A 674 -6.47 -11.54 4.83
N LEU A 675 -5.15 -11.73 4.72
CA LEU A 675 -4.42 -11.70 3.44
C LEU A 675 -5.09 -12.61 2.40
N GLU A 676 -5.67 -13.71 2.88
CA GLU A 676 -6.37 -14.71 2.12
C GLU A 676 -7.82 -14.33 1.79
N GLU A 677 -8.58 -13.73 2.70
CA GLU A 677 -9.91 -13.17 2.36
C GLU A 677 -9.79 -12.11 1.27
N ALA A 678 -8.75 -11.30 1.29
CA ALA A 678 -8.50 -10.30 0.27
C ALA A 678 -7.97 -10.92 -1.04
N LEU A 679 -7.12 -11.96 -0.99
CA LEU A 679 -6.74 -12.76 -2.16
C LEU A 679 -7.95 -13.47 -2.79
N VAL A 680 -8.84 -14.07 -1.99
CA VAL A 680 -10.05 -14.78 -2.42
C VAL A 680 -11.10 -13.82 -2.99
N GLU A 681 -11.39 -12.71 -2.28
CA GLU A 681 -12.39 -11.71 -2.69
C GLU A 681 -11.95 -10.98 -3.97
N GLN A 682 -10.64 -10.77 -4.15
CA GLN A 682 -10.14 -10.10 -5.34
C GLN A 682 -9.79 -11.03 -6.53
N LEU A 683 -9.76 -12.35 -6.36
CA LEU A 683 -9.69 -13.31 -7.48
C LEU A 683 -11.07 -13.58 -8.12
N GLY A 684 -12.12 -12.85 -7.69
CA GLY A 684 -13.46 -12.97 -8.26
C GLY A 684 -14.21 -14.22 -7.80
N LEU A 685 -13.88 -14.76 -6.63
CA LEU A 685 -14.51 -15.97 -6.09
C LEU A 685 -15.48 -15.56 -4.98
N GLY A 686 -16.79 -15.68 -5.26
CA GLY A 686 -17.88 -15.23 -4.39
C GLY A 686 -17.87 -15.87 -3.00
N ARG A 687 -18.39 -15.11 -2.01
CA ARG A 687 -18.46 -15.49 -0.58
C ARG A 687 -19.18 -16.82 -0.34
#